data_AF-A0A848WWN2-F1
#
_entry.id   AF-A0A848WWN2-F1
#
_cell.length_a   1.000
_cell.length_b   1.000
_cell.length_c   1.000
_cell.angle_alpha   90.00
_cell.angle_beta   90.00
_cell.angle_gamma   90.00
#
_symmetry.space_group_name_H-M   'P 1'
#
loop_
_entity.id
_entity.type
_entity.pdbx_description
1 polymer ?
#
loop_
_entity_poly.entity_id
_entity_poly.type
_entity_poly.pdbx_seq_one_letter_code
_entity_poly.pdbx_strand_id
1 'polypeptide(L)'
;MIRFFLPIFLGLSLTTFAQRNAPPIPDFTAGDKLDRNAPHDWNLGPTGARGWVYAHRGESTASRQILITDVAGDSPASGVLEKDDVILGLDGQNFDSDARIAFAKKITEAEAGDGKIKVIRWRAGKTEPAEIQIAVLGKYSPTAPYDCDKSKRIFENGCESIARNIRKPDGKRRHPIVRALNAMSLLASGEEKYLPLVKQEIEWAKTWEISEGDLHCWPAGWVNLFLAEYLLKTGDKSVLPAMKKLSYEIANGQSNVGTWGHRFAYEHNGILRGYGAMNQVGLSLTASLIIAREAGIDDPEVDDAIAKSRTFLEFYAGRGAIPYGDHHPWLQMHDDNGKASAAAVMFDFLGEKEPTEFFSKMGTASYGIERETGHTGNFFNMLWALPGVSRSGPEATGAWVRESAWLLDLARTHDGGFDFLGKPAATGGEHSYRNWDCAGVYLLGYSLGRKETRFTGKKESVAESLSRAEVEEIIETGRGWMPATKAESYDQRSVDELLENLASWSPVVRERAAIALAKKDDPKIVPALLEMAASPDKDTIFGACAGFEQLKGKGAEGVGAMQKLLAHDDFWVKAQAAEALAGIGEPARVAVPDLLKLVAAPPDPADKRDYLQRYLAFALFNQRGGLLGRSIENVDRDLLREAAVAVLKNEDGRARGALSSVYSQLSADEIKPLLPAILDAVENQSPSGVMFSDGIRLAGLNVLADHRIAEGVPLCVDLIELDRWGSERRLTGCLNALKKYGAEAKSELPKIRAFAKEMYEHEKFDISKPESRRHNEKMAKHYETLLEIIEDIKSA
;
A
#
# COMPACT_ATOMS: atom_id res chain seq x y z
N MET A 1 28.86 15.80 -57.40
CA MET A 1 29.94 16.75 -57.05
C MET A 1 29.55 17.36 -55.72
N ILE A 2 30.20 17.22 -54.57
CA ILE A 2 31.55 16.78 -54.17
C ILE A 2 31.41 16.04 -52.81
N ARG A 3 32.25 15.02 -52.61
CA ARG A 3 32.36 14.12 -51.44
C ARG A 3 33.25 14.72 -50.33
N PHE A 4 33.24 14.01 -49.18
CA PHE A 4 34.28 13.82 -48.14
C PHE A 4 34.00 14.53 -46.81
N PHE A 5 34.26 13.99 -45.60
CA PHE A 5 34.90 12.76 -45.09
C PHE A 5 34.33 12.51 -43.66
N LEU A 6 34.23 11.25 -43.21
CA LEU A 6 34.00 10.86 -41.81
C LEU A 6 35.24 11.18 -40.94
N PRO A 7 35.12 11.31 -39.61
CA PRO A 7 35.65 10.20 -38.81
C PRO A 7 34.79 9.78 -37.62
N ILE A 8 34.85 8.47 -37.40
CA ILE A 8 34.50 7.73 -36.19
C ILE A 8 35.32 8.28 -35.01
N PHE A 9 34.64 8.61 -33.92
CA PHE A 9 35.20 8.50 -32.57
C PHE A 9 34.30 7.57 -31.74
N LEU A 10 34.82 6.38 -31.48
CA LEU A 10 34.39 5.49 -30.41
C LEU A 10 34.61 6.17 -29.06
N GLY A 11 33.69 5.95 -28.13
CA GLY A 11 33.94 6.09 -26.69
C GLY A 11 33.37 7.35 -26.07
N LEU A 12 32.08 7.30 -25.72
CA LEU A 12 31.54 8.02 -24.57
C LEU A 12 30.31 7.24 -24.08
N SER A 13 30.54 6.56 -22.97
CA SER A 13 29.60 6.19 -21.91
C SER A 13 28.12 6.40 -22.21
N LEU A 14 27.37 5.29 -22.15
CA LEU A 14 25.96 5.24 -21.83
C LEU A 14 25.73 5.87 -20.43
N THR A 15 25.84 7.19 -20.30
CA THR A 15 25.18 7.91 -19.21
C THR A 15 23.73 8.03 -19.60
N THR A 16 22.93 7.19 -18.95
CA THR A 16 21.49 7.09 -19.08
C THR A 16 20.81 8.46 -19.04
N PHE A 17 19.79 8.63 -19.89
CA PHE A 17 18.91 9.79 -19.96
C PHE A 17 18.26 10.20 -18.60
N ALA A 18 18.40 9.37 -17.56
CA ALA A 18 17.93 9.60 -16.19
C ALA A 18 18.59 10.80 -15.48
N GLN A 19 19.79 11.24 -15.90
CA GLN A 19 20.51 12.32 -15.23
C GLN A 19 20.03 13.75 -15.56
N ARG A 20 19.15 13.95 -16.55
CA ARG A 20 18.88 15.31 -17.09
C ARG A 20 18.27 16.32 -16.10
N ASN A 21 17.80 15.91 -14.91
CA ASN A 21 17.23 16.79 -13.88
C ASN A 21 17.67 16.44 -12.43
N ALA A 22 18.76 15.69 -12.23
CA ALA A 22 19.22 15.35 -10.89
C ALA A 22 19.91 16.58 -10.23
N PRO A 23 19.68 16.87 -8.94
CA PRO A 23 20.44 17.89 -8.23
C PRO A 23 21.93 17.50 -8.21
N PRO A 24 22.86 18.46 -8.21
CA PRO A 24 24.29 18.16 -8.17
C PRO A 24 24.62 17.31 -6.95
N ILE A 25 25.50 16.33 -7.12
CA ILE A 25 26.03 15.52 -6.02
C ILE A 25 27.05 16.42 -5.29
N PRO A 26 26.86 16.72 -4.00
CA PRO A 26 27.77 17.58 -3.26
C PRO A 26 29.12 16.89 -3.07
N ASP A 27 30.19 17.68 -3.09
CA ASP A 27 31.53 17.28 -2.65
C ASP A 27 31.90 18.06 -1.38
N PHE A 28 31.69 17.42 -0.23
CA PHE A 28 31.97 18.01 1.08
C PHE A 28 33.47 18.25 1.31
N THR A 29 34.34 17.55 0.57
CA THR A 29 35.79 17.78 0.64
C THR A 29 36.22 19.04 -0.11
N ALA A 30 35.40 19.50 -1.06
CA ALA A 30 35.60 20.74 -1.81
C ALA A 30 34.92 21.96 -1.17
N GLY A 31 34.29 21.78 0.00
CA GLY A 31 33.65 22.86 0.76
C GLY A 31 32.16 23.06 0.48
N ASP A 32 31.52 22.15 -0.28
CA ASP A 32 30.07 22.12 -0.37
C ASP A 32 29.46 21.93 1.02
N LYS A 33 28.27 22.50 1.23
CA LYS A 33 27.57 22.44 2.52
C LYS A 33 26.27 21.67 2.36
N LEU A 34 25.92 20.94 3.41
CA LEU A 34 24.61 20.33 3.51
C LEU A 34 23.54 21.43 3.50
N ASP A 35 22.51 21.26 2.67
CA ASP A 35 21.34 22.14 2.67
C ASP A 35 20.74 22.14 4.09
N ARG A 36 20.39 23.33 4.60
CA ARG A 36 19.71 23.45 5.90
C ARG A 36 18.37 22.71 5.93
N ASN A 37 17.77 22.48 4.76
CA ASN A 37 16.53 21.74 4.58
C ASN A 37 16.76 20.31 4.08
N ALA A 38 17.98 19.77 4.23
CA ALA A 38 18.28 18.41 3.78
C ALA A 38 17.35 17.38 4.46
N PRO A 39 16.81 16.41 3.68
CA PRO A 39 15.61 15.67 4.06
C PRO A 39 15.68 14.82 5.33
N HIS A 40 16.83 14.24 5.69
CA HIS A 40 17.08 13.48 6.92
C HIS A 40 18.50 12.91 6.86
N ASP A 41 19.02 12.44 7.99
CA ASP A 41 20.23 11.61 8.07
C ASP A 41 19.89 10.17 8.49
N TRP A 42 20.86 9.26 8.43
CA TRP A 42 20.70 7.85 8.73
C TRP A 42 21.61 7.41 9.86
N ASN A 43 21.13 6.46 10.67
CA ASN A 43 21.98 5.71 11.58
C ASN A 43 23.02 4.90 10.79
N LEU A 44 24.28 4.94 11.19
CA LEU A 44 25.37 4.15 10.60
C LEU A 44 25.58 2.87 11.40
N GLY A 45 24.48 2.19 11.70
CA GLY A 45 24.42 0.92 12.43
C GLY A 45 24.98 1.00 13.86
N PRO A 46 25.67 -0.06 14.34
CA PRO A 46 26.12 -0.15 15.72
C PRO A 46 27.36 0.72 16.02
N THR A 47 27.75 1.61 15.10
CA THR A 47 28.86 2.54 15.31
C THR A 47 28.50 3.67 16.26
N GLY A 48 27.20 4.01 16.36
CA GLY A 48 26.68 5.19 17.07
C GLY A 48 26.98 6.52 16.39
N ALA A 49 27.45 6.49 15.14
CA ALA A 49 27.50 7.66 14.27
C ALA A 49 26.21 7.77 13.43
N ARG A 50 25.82 9.00 13.11
CA ARG A 50 24.81 9.32 12.11
C ARG A 50 25.47 9.99 10.91
N GLY A 51 24.90 9.76 9.73
CA GLY A 51 25.44 10.34 8.51
C GLY A 51 24.39 10.66 7.47
N TRP A 52 24.63 11.74 6.73
CA TRP A 52 23.87 12.11 5.55
C TRP A 52 24.50 11.54 4.29
N VAL A 53 23.67 11.04 3.37
CA VAL A 53 24.08 10.57 2.05
C VAL A 53 23.26 11.24 0.95
N TYR A 54 23.86 11.40 -0.23
CA TYR A 54 23.13 11.92 -1.39
C TYR A 54 22.03 10.95 -1.80
N ALA A 55 20.82 11.48 -2.01
CA ALA A 55 19.69 10.71 -2.48
C ALA A 55 18.86 11.51 -3.51
N HIS A 56 18.30 10.80 -4.49
CA HIS A 56 17.41 11.37 -5.49
C HIS A 56 16.31 10.37 -5.86
N ARG A 57 15.05 10.84 -5.95
CA ARG A 57 13.88 10.06 -6.39
C ARG A 57 13.68 8.72 -5.67
N GLY A 58 13.96 8.65 -4.36
CA GLY A 58 13.77 7.42 -3.60
C GLY A 58 15.01 6.54 -3.48
N GLU A 59 16.15 6.95 -4.04
CA GLU A 59 17.36 6.12 -4.13
C GLU A 59 18.61 6.86 -3.66
N SER A 60 19.60 6.11 -3.13
CA SER A 60 20.93 6.60 -2.76
C SER A 60 22.05 6.07 -3.66
N THR A 61 21.70 5.47 -4.80
CA THR A 61 22.63 4.74 -5.71
C THR A 61 23.80 5.59 -6.22
N ALA A 62 23.61 6.91 -6.32
CA ALA A 62 24.63 7.88 -6.75
C ALA A 62 25.50 8.42 -5.60
N SER A 63 25.22 8.06 -4.34
CA SER A 63 26.00 8.55 -3.20
C SER A 63 27.42 7.97 -3.18
N ARG A 64 28.42 8.84 -3.03
CA ARG A 64 29.85 8.48 -2.96
C ARG A 64 30.58 9.05 -1.74
N GLN A 65 29.84 9.75 -0.87
CA GLN A 65 30.34 10.31 0.39
C GLN A 65 29.28 10.12 1.48
N ILE A 66 29.72 9.96 2.72
CA ILE A 66 28.85 10.03 3.90
C ILE A 66 29.34 11.18 4.76
N LEU A 67 28.51 12.22 4.93
CA LEU A 67 28.80 13.33 5.83
C LEU A 67 28.32 12.99 7.24
N ILE A 68 29.22 12.97 8.22
CA ILE A 68 28.88 12.69 9.62
C ILE A 68 28.12 13.87 10.21
N THR A 69 26.90 13.61 10.67
CA THR A 69 25.99 14.62 11.21
C THR A 69 25.98 14.65 12.74
N ASP A 70 26.21 13.50 13.37
CA ASP A 70 26.28 13.35 14.82
C ASP A 70 27.05 12.07 15.23
N VAL A 71 27.62 12.07 16.43
CA VAL A 71 28.31 10.90 17.03
C VAL A 71 27.96 10.82 18.52
N ALA A 72 27.36 9.70 18.93
CA ALA A 72 27.02 9.47 20.33
C ALA A 72 28.29 9.32 21.20
N GLY A 73 28.33 10.01 22.34
CA GLY A 73 29.54 10.13 23.16
C GLY A 73 30.04 8.82 23.79
N ASP A 74 29.16 7.83 24.00
CA ASP A 74 29.47 6.51 24.54
C ASP A 74 29.54 5.42 23.47
N SER A 75 29.65 5.80 22.20
CA SER A 75 29.62 4.88 21.06
C SER A 75 31.01 4.43 20.58
N PRO A 76 31.07 3.32 19.81
CA PRO A 76 32.29 2.90 19.11
C PRO A 76 32.95 3.97 18.21
N ALA A 77 32.17 4.89 17.65
CA ALA A 77 32.67 5.98 16.82
C ALA A 77 33.20 7.17 17.63
N SER A 78 32.91 7.25 18.93
CA SER A 78 33.35 8.34 19.81
C SER A 78 34.88 8.43 19.86
N GLY A 79 35.43 9.62 19.61
CA GLY A 79 36.87 9.86 19.54
C GLY A 79 37.55 9.38 18.25
N VAL A 80 36.85 8.65 17.38
CA VAL A 80 37.33 8.23 16.05
C VAL A 80 36.71 9.10 14.96
N LEU A 81 35.41 9.35 15.03
CA LEU A 81 34.67 10.26 14.17
C LEU A 81 34.15 11.45 14.96
N GLU A 82 33.92 12.55 14.28
CA GLU A 82 33.23 13.73 14.80
C GLU A 82 32.30 14.32 13.73
N LYS A 83 31.39 15.19 14.18
CA LYS A 83 30.52 15.93 13.28
C LYS A 83 31.34 16.69 12.23
N ASP A 84 30.82 16.70 11.00
CA ASP A 84 31.42 17.30 9.79
C ASP A 84 32.61 16.50 9.20
N ASP A 85 32.95 15.33 9.76
CA ASP A 85 33.79 14.36 9.06
C ASP A 85 33.10 13.86 7.78
N VAL A 86 33.89 13.53 6.76
CA VAL A 86 33.38 12.91 5.53
C VAL A 86 34.02 11.55 5.35
N ILE A 87 33.21 10.49 5.29
CA ILE A 87 33.68 9.16 4.91
C ILE A 87 33.66 9.07 3.39
N LEU A 88 34.83 8.83 2.81
CA LEU A 88 35.04 8.73 1.37
C LEU A 88 35.05 7.29 0.86
N GLY A 89 35.24 6.33 1.76
CA GLY A 89 35.37 4.93 1.39
C GLY A 89 35.78 4.03 2.56
N LEU A 90 36.09 2.78 2.22
CA LEU A 90 36.32 1.67 3.14
C LEU A 90 37.56 0.88 2.72
N ASP A 91 38.31 0.36 3.68
CA ASP A 91 39.47 -0.52 3.45
C ASP A 91 40.48 0.01 2.41
N GLY A 92 40.69 1.33 2.39
CA GLY A 92 41.62 1.98 1.47
C GLY A 92 41.10 2.20 0.05
N GLN A 93 39.83 1.89 -0.22
CA GLN A 93 39.16 2.19 -1.50
C GLN A 93 38.03 3.21 -1.31
N ASN A 94 37.96 4.20 -2.18
CA ASN A 94 36.82 5.14 -2.21
C ASN A 94 35.54 4.39 -2.60
N PHE A 95 34.38 4.89 -2.16
CA PHE A 95 33.10 4.36 -2.61
C PHE A 95 32.99 4.46 -4.14
N ASP A 96 32.60 3.37 -4.79
CA ASP A 96 32.32 3.27 -6.22
C ASP A 96 30.83 2.96 -6.50
N SER A 97 30.11 2.57 -5.45
CA SER A 97 28.71 2.18 -5.40
C SER A 97 27.97 3.01 -4.35
N ASP A 98 26.72 2.65 -4.03
CA ASP A 98 25.95 3.32 -2.97
C ASP A 98 26.71 3.28 -1.63
N ALA A 99 27.24 4.44 -1.21
CA ALA A 99 28.07 4.56 -0.02
C ALA A 99 27.38 4.02 1.24
N ARG A 100 26.06 4.21 1.36
CA ARG A 100 25.26 3.77 2.51
C ARG A 100 25.16 2.24 2.57
N ILE A 101 24.85 1.61 1.44
CA ILE A 101 24.74 0.14 1.35
C ILE A 101 26.13 -0.50 1.50
N ALA A 102 27.18 0.09 0.93
CA ALA A 102 28.56 -0.39 1.08
C ALA A 102 29.01 -0.34 2.55
N PHE A 103 28.74 0.77 3.24
CA PHE A 103 29.01 0.91 4.68
C PHE A 103 28.27 -0.12 5.52
N ALA A 104 27.00 -0.35 5.22
CA ALA A 104 26.18 -1.36 5.89
C ALA A 104 26.72 -2.79 5.71
N LYS A 105 27.12 -3.16 4.48
CA LYS A 105 27.75 -4.46 4.21
C LYS A 105 29.06 -4.62 4.99
N LYS A 106 29.82 -3.54 5.15
CA LYS A 106 31.04 -3.55 5.97
C LYS A 106 30.78 -3.78 7.44
N ILE A 107 29.67 -3.29 7.99
CA ILE A 107 29.22 -3.66 9.34
C ILE A 107 29.01 -5.17 9.42
N THR A 108 28.25 -5.76 8.47
CA THR A 108 28.00 -7.20 8.45
C THR A 108 29.31 -8.01 8.40
N GLU A 109 30.27 -7.59 7.59
CA GLU A 109 31.60 -8.22 7.49
C GLU A 109 32.41 -8.09 8.78
N ALA A 110 32.46 -6.90 9.37
CA ALA A 110 33.21 -6.63 10.58
C ALA A 110 32.68 -7.46 11.76
N GLU A 111 31.36 -7.54 11.93
CA GLU A 111 30.74 -8.35 12.99
C GLU A 111 30.96 -9.86 12.82
N ALA A 112 31.19 -10.32 11.59
CA ALA A 112 31.55 -11.69 11.28
C ALA A 112 33.03 -12.01 11.51
N GLY A 113 33.88 -10.99 11.62
CA GLY A 113 35.33 -11.08 11.75
C GLY A 113 35.84 -10.53 13.08
N ASP A 114 36.64 -9.46 13.01
CA ASP A 114 37.36 -8.85 14.14
C ASP A 114 36.68 -7.57 14.69
N GLY A 115 35.53 -7.19 14.13
CA GLY A 115 34.80 -5.99 14.53
C GLY A 115 35.40 -4.68 14.03
N LYS A 116 36.39 -4.71 13.12
CA LYS A 116 37.05 -3.49 12.63
C LYS A 116 36.40 -2.95 11.37
N ILE A 117 35.99 -1.70 11.39
CA ILE A 117 35.56 -0.94 10.22
C ILE A 117 36.62 0.13 9.92
N LYS A 118 37.38 -0.07 8.84
CA LYS A 118 38.38 0.90 8.38
C LYS A 118 37.76 1.84 7.38
N VAL A 119 37.71 3.12 7.73
CA VAL A 119 37.14 4.19 6.91
C VAL A 119 38.24 5.08 6.35
N ILE A 120 38.03 5.62 5.16
CA ILE A 120 38.80 6.75 4.64
C ILE A 120 38.09 8.01 5.12
N ARG A 121 38.64 8.65 6.16
CA ARG A 121 38.07 9.85 6.77
C ARG A 121 38.73 11.08 6.18
N TRP A 122 37.93 12.04 5.75
CA TRP A 122 38.37 13.40 5.50
C TRP A 122 37.93 14.33 6.65
N ARG A 123 38.87 15.14 7.15
CA ARG A 123 38.66 16.14 8.20
C ARG A 123 39.55 17.34 7.96
N ALA A 124 38.95 18.54 7.92
CA ALA A 124 39.68 19.81 7.83
C ALA A 124 40.81 19.82 6.77
N GLY A 125 40.51 19.30 5.57
CA GLY A 125 41.44 19.28 4.43
C GLY A 125 42.45 18.12 4.43
N LYS A 126 42.38 17.19 5.39
CA LYS A 126 43.24 16.00 5.45
C LYS A 126 42.43 14.73 5.26
N THR A 127 42.92 13.85 4.41
CA THR A 127 42.39 12.49 4.23
C THR A 127 43.30 11.49 4.92
N GLU A 128 42.76 10.70 5.84
CA GLU A 128 43.51 9.70 6.60
C GLU A 128 42.65 8.49 6.95
N PRO A 129 43.26 7.30 7.13
CA PRO A 129 42.53 6.13 7.60
C PRO A 129 42.11 6.31 9.06
N ALA A 130 40.89 5.91 9.40
CA ALA A 130 40.41 5.77 10.76
C ALA A 130 39.76 4.39 10.96
N GLU A 131 39.79 3.86 12.18
CA GLU A 131 39.29 2.53 12.51
C GLU A 131 38.25 2.61 13.63
N ILE A 132 37.05 2.13 13.36
CA ILE A 132 35.95 2.03 14.33
C ILE A 132 35.88 0.57 14.78
N GLN A 133 35.92 0.33 16.09
CA GLN A 133 35.86 -1.01 16.68
C GLN A 133 34.46 -1.29 17.21
N ILE A 134 33.69 -2.11 16.49
CA ILE A 134 32.37 -2.58 16.91
C ILE A 134 32.42 -3.98 17.53
N ALA A 135 31.32 -4.41 18.14
CA ALA A 135 31.19 -5.73 18.75
C ALA A 135 31.11 -6.85 17.69
N VAL A 136 31.76 -7.99 17.95
CA VAL A 136 31.71 -9.18 17.08
C VAL A 136 30.47 -10.01 17.42
N LEU A 137 29.53 -10.13 16.48
CA LEU A 137 28.28 -10.88 16.65
C LEU A 137 28.24 -12.22 15.92
N GLY A 138 29.14 -12.45 14.96
CA GLY A 138 29.16 -13.61 14.07
C GLY A 138 28.49 -13.33 12.72
N LYS A 139 28.23 -14.39 11.96
CA LYS A 139 27.60 -14.34 10.63
C LYS A 139 26.09 -14.59 10.75
N TYR A 140 25.30 -14.01 9.85
CA TYR A 140 23.95 -14.51 9.63
C TYR A 140 24.01 -15.95 9.10
N SER A 141 23.24 -16.87 9.68
CA SER A 141 23.15 -18.24 9.19
C SER A 141 22.34 -18.29 7.87
N PRO A 142 22.47 -19.37 7.08
CA PRO A 142 21.63 -19.60 5.90
C PRO A 142 20.12 -19.70 6.19
N THR A 143 19.71 -19.77 7.45
CA THR A 143 18.32 -19.89 7.90
C THR A 143 17.92 -18.76 8.85
N ALA A 144 18.70 -17.68 8.94
CA ALA A 144 18.44 -16.59 9.87
C ALA A 144 17.00 -16.07 9.75
N PRO A 145 16.30 -15.80 10.88
CA PRO A 145 16.80 -15.78 12.25
C PRO A 145 16.82 -17.15 12.96
N TYR A 146 16.39 -18.23 12.31
CA TYR A 146 16.49 -19.59 12.86
C TYR A 146 17.96 -20.03 12.94
N ASP A 147 18.31 -20.75 14.01
CA ASP A 147 19.63 -21.34 14.21
C ASP A 147 20.80 -20.37 13.91
N CYS A 148 20.68 -19.13 14.38
CA CYS A 148 21.59 -18.04 14.07
C CYS A 148 22.06 -17.32 15.34
N ASP A 149 23.33 -17.51 15.71
CA ASP A 149 23.92 -16.87 16.89
C ASP A 149 23.94 -15.33 16.80
N LYS A 150 24.20 -14.77 15.60
CA LYS A 150 24.14 -13.31 15.39
C LYS A 150 22.72 -12.80 15.68
N SER A 151 21.70 -13.43 15.11
CA SER A 151 20.29 -13.08 15.34
C SER A 151 19.90 -13.19 16.81
N LYS A 152 20.36 -14.24 17.50
CA LYS A 152 20.13 -14.43 18.93
C LYS A 152 20.72 -13.28 19.77
N ARG A 153 21.98 -12.91 19.53
CA ARG A 153 22.64 -11.80 20.24
C ARG A 153 21.97 -10.46 19.96
N ILE A 154 21.59 -10.20 18.71
CA ILE A 154 20.83 -8.99 18.35
C ILE A 154 19.51 -8.95 19.13
N PHE A 155 18.79 -10.06 19.19
CA PHE A 155 17.53 -10.16 19.90
C PHE A 155 17.70 -9.88 21.40
N GLU A 156 18.67 -10.53 22.05
CA GLU A 156 18.93 -10.40 23.48
C GLU A 156 19.32 -8.95 23.85
N ASN A 157 20.21 -8.33 23.07
CA ASN A 157 20.59 -6.93 23.27
C ASN A 157 19.39 -5.98 23.11
N GLY A 158 18.53 -6.25 22.13
CA GLY A 158 17.30 -5.49 21.89
C GLY A 158 16.28 -5.60 23.02
N CYS A 159 16.08 -6.81 23.57
CA CYS A 159 15.23 -7.01 24.74
C CYS A 159 15.75 -6.23 25.96
N GLU A 160 17.06 -6.20 26.20
CA GLU A 160 17.65 -5.39 27.27
C GLU A 160 17.48 -3.88 27.03
N SER A 161 17.56 -3.43 25.78
CA SER A 161 17.27 -2.04 25.40
C SER A 161 15.81 -1.65 25.70
N ILE A 162 14.84 -2.47 25.25
CA ILE A 162 13.42 -2.28 25.57
C ILE A 162 13.20 -2.27 27.08
N ALA A 163 13.78 -3.23 27.81
CA ALA A 163 13.61 -3.35 29.25
C ALA A 163 14.17 -2.13 30.00
N ARG A 164 15.33 -1.60 29.60
CA ARG A 164 15.87 -0.33 30.12
C ARG A 164 14.89 0.81 29.88
N ASN A 165 14.37 0.92 28.66
CA ASN A 165 13.47 2.01 28.26
C ASN A 165 12.12 1.95 28.99
N ILE A 166 11.58 0.77 29.31
CA ILE A 166 10.36 0.64 30.13
C ILE A 166 10.63 1.02 31.59
N ARG A 167 11.76 0.58 32.17
CA ARG A 167 12.13 0.87 33.57
C ARG A 167 12.44 2.35 33.81
N LYS A 168 13.02 3.02 32.81
CA LYS A 168 13.37 4.45 32.85
C LYS A 168 12.70 5.16 31.68
N PRO A 169 11.39 5.43 31.77
CA PRO A 169 10.71 6.16 30.70
C PRO A 169 11.31 7.56 30.60
N ASP A 170 11.53 8.03 29.38
CA ASP A 170 12.08 9.34 29.05
C ASP A 170 11.08 10.50 29.23
N GLY A 171 9.96 10.23 29.92
CA GLY A 171 8.85 11.16 30.11
C GLY A 171 8.00 11.41 28.85
N LYS A 172 8.37 10.87 27.68
CA LYS A 172 7.60 11.05 26.45
C LYS A 172 6.46 10.05 26.37
N ARG A 173 5.29 10.52 25.93
CA ARG A 173 4.16 9.63 25.61
C ARG A 173 4.53 8.77 24.40
N ARG A 174 4.62 7.46 24.59
CA ARG A 174 4.86 6.49 23.51
C ARG A 174 3.56 6.19 22.75
N HIS A 175 3.69 6.01 21.43
CA HIS A 175 2.56 5.61 20.60
C HIS A 175 2.08 4.20 20.99
N PRO A 176 0.76 3.91 21.08
CA PRO A 176 0.26 2.62 21.54
C PRO A 176 0.78 1.41 20.74
N ILE A 177 0.96 1.56 19.42
CA ILE A 177 1.55 0.52 18.56
C ILE A 177 2.96 0.16 19.03
N VAL A 178 3.82 1.17 19.23
CA VAL A 178 5.20 0.96 19.69
C VAL A 178 5.24 0.28 21.05
N ARG A 179 4.36 0.69 21.98
CA ARG A 179 4.25 0.04 23.30
C ARG A 179 3.89 -1.42 23.18
N ALA A 180 2.86 -1.75 22.40
CA ALA A 180 2.41 -3.12 22.17
C ALA A 180 3.50 -3.98 21.53
N LEU A 181 4.14 -3.51 20.46
CA LEU A 181 5.21 -4.25 19.76
C LEU A 181 6.42 -4.54 20.65
N ASN A 182 6.84 -3.55 21.46
CA ASN A 182 7.94 -3.71 22.39
C ASN A 182 7.61 -4.72 23.50
N ALA A 183 6.40 -4.62 24.08
CA ALA A 183 5.95 -5.55 25.11
C ALA A 183 5.78 -6.98 24.55
N MET A 184 5.26 -7.12 23.33
CA MET A 184 5.18 -8.40 22.62
C MET A 184 6.58 -8.99 22.35
N SER A 185 7.58 -8.16 22.05
CA SER A 185 8.97 -8.63 21.87
C SER A 185 9.56 -9.19 23.15
N LEU A 186 9.28 -8.57 24.31
CA LEU A 186 9.66 -9.12 25.61
C LEU A 186 8.87 -10.39 25.95
N LEU A 187 7.59 -10.46 25.61
CA LEU A 187 6.78 -11.68 25.79
C LEU A 187 7.32 -12.83 24.93
N ALA A 188 7.72 -12.53 23.69
CA ALA A 188 8.27 -13.48 22.73
C ALA A 188 9.71 -13.94 23.06
N SER A 189 10.37 -13.35 24.06
CA SER A 189 11.67 -13.85 24.50
C SER A 189 11.56 -15.14 25.29
N GLY A 190 10.41 -15.38 25.95
CA GLY A 190 10.19 -16.50 26.87
C GLY A 190 10.89 -16.35 28.23
N GLU A 191 11.57 -15.24 28.49
CA GLU A 191 12.37 -15.06 29.70
C GLU A 191 11.57 -14.49 30.88
N GLU A 192 11.52 -15.23 32.00
CA GLU A 192 10.78 -14.85 33.20
C GLU A 192 11.19 -13.47 33.76
N LYS A 193 12.45 -13.06 33.58
CA LYS A 193 12.98 -11.77 34.07
C LYS A 193 12.28 -10.55 33.48
N TYR A 194 11.64 -10.68 32.30
CA TYR A 194 10.91 -9.59 31.65
C TYR A 194 9.41 -9.61 31.96
N LEU A 195 8.86 -10.70 32.49
CA LEU A 195 7.43 -10.84 32.76
C LEU A 195 6.86 -9.70 33.65
N PRO A 196 7.56 -9.19 34.69
CA PRO A 196 7.07 -8.04 35.45
C PRO A 196 6.88 -6.78 34.60
N LEU A 197 7.76 -6.53 33.61
CA LEU A 197 7.63 -5.40 32.70
C LEU A 197 6.50 -5.60 31.69
N VAL A 198 6.33 -6.84 31.20
CA VAL A 198 5.19 -7.18 30.33
C VAL A 198 3.87 -6.95 31.08
N LYS A 199 3.77 -7.38 32.35
CA LYS A 199 2.60 -7.14 33.20
C LYS A 199 2.31 -5.66 33.41
N GLN A 200 3.34 -4.83 33.60
CA GLN A 200 3.18 -3.38 33.66
C GLN A 200 2.54 -2.81 32.39
N GLU A 201 2.97 -3.26 31.20
CA GLU A 201 2.37 -2.84 29.94
C GLU A 201 0.96 -3.42 29.74
N ILE A 202 0.66 -4.61 30.27
CA ILE A 202 -0.70 -5.19 30.27
C ILE A 202 -1.67 -4.35 31.10
N GLU A 203 -1.28 -3.85 32.27
CA GLU A 203 -2.15 -2.98 33.06
C GLU A 203 -2.51 -1.70 32.32
N TRP A 204 -1.58 -1.14 31.53
CA TRP A 204 -1.91 -0.04 30.62
C TRP A 204 -2.86 -0.47 29.50
N ALA A 205 -2.59 -1.61 28.85
CA ALA A 205 -3.39 -2.09 27.73
C ALA A 205 -4.84 -2.40 28.14
N LYS A 206 -5.07 -2.90 29.36
CA LYS A 206 -6.40 -3.17 29.92
C LYS A 206 -7.25 -1.90 30.10
N THR A 207 -6.61 -0.75 30.29
CA THR A 207 -7.28 0.55 30.43
C THR A 207 -7.20 1.39 29.16
N TRP A 208 -6.62 0.86 28.08
CA TRP A 208 -6.54 1.57 26.82
C TRP A 208 -7.91 1.58 26.16
N GLU A 209 -8.33 2.76 25.71
CA GLU A 209 -9.60 2.94 25.04
C GLU A 209 -9.38 3.62 23.69
N ILE A 210 -10.28 3.33 22.76
CA ILE A 210 -10.33 3.99 21.47
C ILE A 210 -10.71 5.44 21.70
N SER A 211 -9.74 6.35 21.53
CA SER A 211 -9.99 7.78 21.65
C SER A 211 -10.67 8.33 20.41
N GLU A 212 -11.58 9.29 20.58
CA GLU A 212 -12.07 10.10 19.47
C GLU A 212 -10.90 10.79 18.75
N GLY A 213 -10.83 10.63 17.44
CA GLY A 213 -9.74 11.15 16.62
C GLY A 213 -9.55 10.41 15.31
N ASP A 214 -8.62 10.88 14.50
CA ASP A 214 -8.60 10.53 13.07
C ASP A 214 -7.97 9.18 12.74
N LEU A 215 -7.19 8.59 13.65
CA LEU A 215 -6.32 7.44 13.37
C LEU A 215 -6.54 6.25 14.33
N HIS A 216 -7.66 6.20 15.06
CA HIS A 216 -7.85 5.28 16.18
C HIS A 216 -7.91 3.78 15.79
N CYS A 217 -8.20 3.46 14.52
CA CYS A 217 -8.15 2.08 14.03
C CYS A 217 -6.73 1.48 14.07
N TRP A 218 -5.69 2.31 13.87
CA TRP A 218 -4.30 1.87 13.79
C TRP A 218 -3.78 1.20 15.07
N PRO A 219 -3.92 1.82 16.26
CA PRO A 219 -3.49 1.20 17.52
C PRO A 219 -4.40 0.05 17.98
N ALA A 220 -5.69 0.06 17.66
CA ALA A 220 -6.67 -0.89 18.21
C ALA A 220 -6.28 -2.36 17.93
N GLY A 221 -5.88 -2.68 16.70
CA GLY A 221 -5.47 -4.05 16.34
C GLY A 221 -4.25 -4.54 17.12
N TRP A 222 -3.25 -3.68 17.32
CA TRP A 222 -2.02 -4.05 18.03
C TRP A 222 -2.23 -4.20 19.54
N VAL A 223 -3.05 -3.34 20.15
CA VAL A 223 -3.41 -3.46 21.57
C VAL A 223 -4.21 -4.75 21.79
N ASN A 224 -5.19 -5.03 20.92
CA ASN A 224 -5.99 -6.25 21.01
C ASN A 224 -5.14 -7.52 20.83
N LEU A 225 -4.25 -7.52 19.83
CA LEU A 225 -3.32 -8.63 19.59
C LEU A 225 -2.39 -8.87 20.78
N PHE A 226 -1.86 -7.81 21.41
CA PHE A 226 -1.02 -7.93 22.59
C PHE A 226 -1.76 -8.56 23.78
N LEU A 227 -3.00 -8.14 24.05
CA LEU A 227 -3.84 -8.74 25.09
C LEU A 227 -4.08 -10.23 24.83
N ALA A 228 -4.39 -10.59 23.58
CA ALA A 228 -4.67 -11.97 23.18
C ALA A 228 -3.42 -12.87 23.29
N GLU A 229 -2.26 -12.41 22.80
CA GLU A 229 -1.00 -13.15 22.90
C GLU A 229 -0.56 -13.35 24.35
N TYR A 230 -0.72 -12.32 25.20
CA TYR A 230 -0.43 -12.43 26.62
C TYR A 230 -1.32 -13.48 27.30
N LEU A 231 -2.62 -13.49 27.01
CA LEU A 231 -3.55 -14.49 27.53
C LEU A 231 -3.17 -15.90 27.08
N LEU A 232 -2.92 -16.11 25.78
CA LEU A 232 -2.52 -17.41 25.22
C LEU A 232 -1.20 -17.92 25.78
N LYS A 233 -0.28 -17.01 26.13
CA LYS A 233 1.04 -17.37 26.66
C LYS A 233 1.02 -17.62 28.17
N THR A 234 0.26 -16.84 28.94
CA THR A 234 0.33 -16.85 30.42
C THR A 234 -0.87 -17.51 31.10
N GLY A 235 -2.01 -17.63 30.40
CA GLY A 235 -3.28 -18.06 30.98
C GLY A 235 -3.95 -17.03 31.89
N ASP A 236 -3.41 -15.80 31.97
CA ASP A 236 -3.93 -14.74 32.85
C ASP A 236 -5.24 -14.16 32.32
N LYS A 237 -6.36 -14.70 32.81
CA LYS A 237 -7.72 -14.31 32.43
C LYS A 237 -8.12 -12.90 32.85
N SER A 238 -7.30 -12.16 33.61
CA SER A 238 -7.62 -10.79 34.02
C SER A 238 -7.74 -9.81 32.84
N VAL A 239 -7.19 -10.15 31.67
CA VAL A 239 -7.28 -9.35 30.44
C VAL A 239 -8.56 -9.57 29.65
N LEU A 240 -9.30 -10.67 29.89
CA LEU A 240 -10.47 -11.05 29.09
C LEU A 240 -11.53 -9.94 28.98
N PRO A 241 -11.91 -9.20 30.05
CA PRO A 241 -12.92 -8.16 29.93
C PRO A 241 -12.52 -7.03 28.97
N ALA A 242 -11.27 -6.58 29.04
CA ALA A 242 -10.75 -5.53 28.16
C ALA A 242 -10.64 -6.01 26.71
N MET A 243 -10.13 -7.24 26.50
CA MET A 243 -10.04 -7.85 25.17
C MET A 243 -11.42 -8.05 24.54
N LYS A 244 -12.43 -8.48 25.32
CA LYS A 244 -13.80 -8.64 24.83
C LYS A 244 -14.41 -7.31 24.38
N LYS A 245 -14.30 -6.26 25.20
CA LYS A 245 -14.76 -4.91 24.84
C LYS A 245 -14.09 -4.44 23.54
N LEU A 246 -12.76 -4.50 23.47
CA LEU A 246 -12.01 -4.01 22.32
C LEU A 246 -12.28 -4.82 21.05
N SER A 247 -12.39 -6.15 21.14
CA SER A 247 -12.72 -7.00 19.99
C SER A 247 -14.12 -6.69 19.45
N TYR A 248 -15.09 -6.47 20.33
CA TYR A 248 -16.45 -6.07 19.95
C TYR A 248 -16.46 -4.69 19.26
N GLU A 249 -15.76 -3.70 19.82
CA GLU A 249 -15.65 -2.35 19.21
C GLU A 249 -14.98 -2.40 17.83
N ILE A 250 -13.92 -3.20 17.66
CA ILE A 250 -13.26 -3.40 16.37
C ILE A 250 -14.23 -4.02 15.35
N ALA A 251 -14.96 -5.07 15.74
CA ALA A 251 -15.92 -5.76 14.88
C ALA A 251 -17.05 -4.82 14.44
N ASN A 252 -17.68 -4.11 15.38
CA ASN A 252 -18.77 -3.16 15.10
C ASN A 252 -18.29 -1.91 14.33
N GLY A 253 -17.00 -1.60 14.38
CA GLY A 253 -16.38 -0.51 13.63
C GLY A 253 -16.09 -0.82 12.15
N GLN A 254 -16.36 -2.05 11.69
CA GLN A 254 -16.10 -2.50 10.33
C GLN A 254 -17.13 -1.94 9.34
N SER A 255 -16.73 -1.70 8.09
CA SER A 255 -17.65 -1.39 7.00
C SER A 255 -18.50 -2.59 6.59
N ASN A 256 -19.61 -2.36 5.91
CA ASN A 256 -20.47 -3.40 5.32
C ASN A 256 -19.72 -4.44 4.46
N VAL A 257 -18.62 -4.04 3.81
CA VAL A 257 -17.84 -4.88 2.89
C VAL A 257 -16.59 -5.51 3.51
N GLY A 258 -16.45 -5.50 4.84
CA GLY A 258 -15.34 -6.18 5.52
C GLY A 258 -14.07 -5.37 5.70
N THR A 259 -14.10 -4.06 5.45
CA THR A 259 -12.91 -3.18 5.51
C THR A 259 -12.97 -2.17 6.65
N TRP A 260 -11.82 -1.56 6.98
CA TRP A 260 -11.71 -0.46 7.94
C TRP A 260 -10.97 0.72 7.31
N GLY A 261 -11.31 1.94 7.74
CA GLY A 261 -10.58 3.15 7.39
C GLY A 261 -9.56 3.55 8.46
N HIS A 262 -9.16 4.82 8.47
CA HIS A 262 -8.45 5.38 9.63
C HIS A 262 -9.35 5.49 10.89
N ARG A 263 -10.65 5.63 10.64
CA ARG A 263 -11.72 5.68 11.63
C ARG A 263 -12.71 4.53 11.37
N PHE A 264 -13.44 4.13 12.40
CA PHE A 264 -14.55 3.21 12.27
C PHE A 264 -15.67 3.76 11.38
N ALA A 265 -16.42 2.85 10.77
CA ALA A 265 -17.53 3.16 9.89
C ALA A 265 -18.59 4.04 10.57
N TYR A 266 -19.44 4.68 9.79
CA TYR A 266 -20.63 5.33 10.33
C TYR A 266 -21.63 4.28 10.81
N GLU A 267 -22.09 4.39 12.05
CA GLU A 267 -23.03 3.43 12.64
C GLU A 267 -24.36 3.35 11.87
N HIS A 268 -24.85 4.46 11.33
CA HIS A 268 -26.16 4.53 10.69
C HIS A 268 -26.22 3.90 9.29
N ASN A 269 -25.08 3.67 8.62
CA ASN A 269 -25.08 3.12 7.26
C ASN A 269 -23.93 2.11 6.98
N GLY A 270 -23.00 1.91 7.91
CA GLY A 270 -21.88 0.99 7.77
C GLY A 270 -20.86 1.38 6.69
N ILE A 271 -20.85 2.64 6.24
CA ILE A 271 -19.92 3.16 5.23
C ILE A 271 -18.69 3.77 5.93
N LEU A 272 -17.51 3.57 5.34
CA LEU A 272 -16.28 4.13 5.88
C LEU A 272 -16.28 5.66 5.88
N ARG A 273 -15.68 6.22 6.94
CA ARG A 273 -15.39 7.65 7.06
C ARG A 273 -14.10 8.00 6.32
N GLY A 274 -13.90 9.29 6.04
CA GLY A 274 -12.68 9.79 5.40
C GLY A 274 -12.58 9.33 3.94
N TYR A 275 -11.38 8.98 3.50
CA TYR A 275 -11.11 8.63 2.10
C TYR A 275 -11.22 7.12 1.80
N GLY A 276 -11.67 6.30 2.75
CA GLY A 276 -12.02 4.89 2.53
C GLY A 276 -11.07 3.87 3.17
N ALA A 277 -11.00 2.68 2.56
CA ALA A 277 -10.42 1.47 3.16
C ALA A 277 -8.88 1.51 3.26
N MET A 278 -8.38 1.27 4.47
CA MET A 278 -6.98 1.22 4.87
C MET A 278 -6.53 -0.22 5.10
N ASN A 279 -6.21 -0.93 4.02
CA ASN A 279 -5.97 -2.38 4.07
C ASN A 279 -4.83 -2.80 5.00
N GLN A 280 -3.78 -1.99 5.20
CA GLN A 280 -2.73 -2.29 6.18
C GLN A 280 -3.29 -2.37 7.62
N VAL A 281 -4.21 -1.46 7.96
CA VAL A 281 -4.91 -1.46 9.25
C VAL A 281 -5.92 -2.59 9.33
N GLY A 282 -6.69 -2.80 8.26
CA GLY A 282 -7.65 -3.90 8.16
C GLY A 282 -7.00 -5.27 8.39
N LEU A 283 -5.81 -5.49 7.84
CA LEU A 283 -5.01 -6.70 8.08
C LEU A 283 -4.61 -6.86 9.55
N SER A 284 -4.12 -5.78 10.18
CA SER A 284 -3.73 -5.79 11.60
C SER A 284 -4.93 -6.04 12.53
N LEU A 285 -6.08 -5.42 12.25
CA LEU A 285 -7.33 -5.61 12.99
C LEU A 285 -7.84 -7.05 12.84
N THR A 286 -7.89 -7.56 11.61
CA THR A 286 -8.36 -8.92 11.33
C THR A 286 -7.48 -9.96 12.01
N ALA A 287 -6.15 -9.84 11.90
CA ALA A 287 -5.21 -10.71 12.59
C ALA A 287 -5.45 -10.69 14.12
N SER A 288 -5.70 -9.51 14.70
CA SER A 288 -6.00 -9.39 16.13
C SER A 288 -7.30 -10.10 16.54
N LEU A 289 -8.35 -9.99 15.73
CA LEU A 289 -9.64 -10.64 16.00
C LEU A 289 -9.53 -12.17 15.92
N ILE A 290 -8.77 -12.70 14.95
CA ILE A 290 -8.55 -14.13 14.81
C ILE A 290 -7.84 -14.69 16.06
N ILE A 291 -6.80 -14.02 16.53
CA ILE A 291 -6.07 -14.46 17.74
C ILE A 291 -6.90 -14.24 19.01
N ALA A 292 -7.72 -13.17 19.08
CA ALA A 292 -8.65 -12.97 20.19
C ALA A 292 -9.70 -14.09 20.26
N ARG A 293 -10.23 -14.54 19.12
CA ARG A 293 -11.11 -15.71 19.03
C ARG A 293 -10.40 -16.98 19.51
N GLU A 294 -9.17 -17.23 19.04
CA GLU A 294 -8.35 -18.34 19.51
C GLU A 294 -8.11 -18.27 21.04
N ALA A 295 -7.97 -17.07 21.59
CA ALA A 295 -7.79 -16.81 23.02
C ALA A 295 -9.07 -16.91 23.86
N GLY A 296 -10.22 -17.24 23.25
CA GLY A 296 -11.48 -17.51 23.94
C GLY A 296 -12.53 -16.40 23.86
N ILE A 297 -12.41 -15.45 22.93
CA ILE A 297 -13.54 -14.60 22.55
C ILE A 297 -14.51 -15.41 21.71
N ASP A 298 -15.74 -15.53 22.21
CA ASP A 298 -16.87 -16.18 21.56
C ASP A 298 -17.96 -15.11 21.38
N ASP A 299 -18.03 -14.52 20.19
CA ASP A 299 -18.92 -13.43 19.84
C ASP A 299 -19.25 -13.47 18.33
N PRO A 300 -20.54 -13.64 17.95
CA PRO A 300 -20.95 -13.71 16.54
C PRO A 300 -20.54 -12.49 15.69
N GLU A 301 -20.48 -11.29 16.27
CA GLU A 301 -20.06 -10.09 15.54
C GLU A 301 -18.57 -10.16 15.17
N VAL A 302 -17.75 -10.76 16.04
CA VAL A 302 -16.33 -10.99 15.76
C VAL A 302 -16.15 -12.01 14.65
N ASP A 303 -16.93 -13.09 14.65
CA ASP A 303 -16.88 -14.11 13.60
C ASP A 303 -17.33 -13.56 12.24
N ASP A 304 -18.42 -12.79 12.20
CA ASP A 304 -18.88 -12.12 10.98
C ASP A 304 -17.84 -11.12 10.45
N ALA A 305 -17.24 -10.31 11.33
CA ALA A 305 -16.19 -9.38 10.94
C ALA A 305 -14.96 -10.07 10.34
N ILE A 306 -14.54 -11.21 10.92
CA ILE A 306 -13.47 -12.04 10.36
C ILE A 306 -13.87 -12.59 8.98
N ALA A 307 -15.09 -13.13 8.83
CA ALA A 307 -15.56 -13.72 7.58
C ALA A 307 -15.65 -12.71 6.42
N LYS A 308 -16.13 -11.49 6.68
CA LYS A 308 -16.19 -10.40 5.70
C LYS A 308 -14.80 -9.95 5.27
N SER A 309 -13.90 -9.71 6.23
CA SER A 309 -12.53 -9.27 5.93
C SER A 309 -11.73 -10.32 5.18
N ARG A 310 -11.86 -11.59 5.58
CA ARG A 310 -11.33 -12.75 4.85
C ARG A 310 -11.79 -12.73 3.39
N THR A 311 -13.10 -12.59 3.14
CA THR A 311 -13.68 -12.54 1.80
C THR A 311 -13.16 -11.36 0.97
N PHE A 312 -12.97 -10.19 1.59
CA PHE A 312 -12.39 -9.04 0.93
C PHE A 312 -10.92 -9.27 0.53
N LEU A 313 -10.11 -9.81 1.45
CA LEU A 313 -8.66 -9.92 1.27
C LEU A 313 -8.26 -11.14 0.42
N GLU A 314 -9.05 -12.22 0.42
CA GLU A 314 -8.79 -13.42 -0.39
C GLU A 314 -8.85 -13.11 -1.89
N PHE A 315 -9.58 -12.05 -2.28
CA PHE A 315 -9.62 -11.58 -3.65
C PHE A 315 -8.21 -11.27 -4.20
N TYR A 316 -7.25 -10.83 -3.39
CA TYR A 316 -5.93 -10.47 -3.94
C TYR A 316 -5.00 -11.69 -4.12
N ALA A 317 -5.32 -12.85 -3.53
CA ALA A 317 -4.49 -14.04 -3.63
C ALA A 317 -4.42 -14.55 -5.08
N GLY A 318 -3.21 -14.76 -5.60
CA GLY A 318 -2.97 -15.12 -7.00
C GLY A 318 -3.08 -13.96 -7.99
N ARG A 319 -3.54 -12.77 -7.57
CA ARG A 319 -3.85 -11.65 -8.46
C ARG A 319 -2.88 -10.47 -8.34
N GLY A 320 -2.24 -10.27 -7.19
CA GLY A 320 -1.23 -9.23 -6.98
C GLY A 320 -1.06 -8.85 -5.51
N ALA A 321 -0.26 -7.83 -5.23
CA ALA A 321 -0.14 -7.30 -3.88
C ALA A 321 -1.42 -6.55 -3.46
N ILE A 322 -1.68 -6.44 -2.16
CA ILE A 322 -2.89 -5.80 -1.64
C ILE A 322 -2.75 -4.26 -1.76
N PRO A 323 -3.66 -3.56 -2.46
CA PRO A 323 -3.59 -2.11 -2.62
C PRO A 323 -4.06 -1.39 -1.35
N TYR A 324 -4.07 -0.05 -1.35
CA TYR A 324 -4.97 0.70 -0.48
C TYR A 324 -6.33 0.84 -1.17
N GLY A 325 -7.42 0.90 -0.40
CA GLY A 325 -8.77 0.94 -0.96
C GLY A 325 -9.26 -0.42 -1.49
N ASP A 326 -10.46 -0.39 -2.06
CA ASP A 326 -11.05 -1.49 -2.83
C ASP A 326 -10.66 -1.32 -4.30
N HIS A 327 -9.38 -1.57 -4.59
CA HIS A 327 -8.73 -1.22 -5.85
C HIS A 327 -8.23 -2.45 -6.62
N HIS A 328 -7.83 -2.23 -7.87
CA HIS A 328 -7.08 -3.22 -8.64
C HIS A 328 -5.92 -3.78 -7.82
N PRO A 329 -5.61 -5.09 -7.97
CA PRO A 329 -4.40 -5.67 -7.41
C PRO A 329 -3.18 -4.80 -7.72
N TRP A 330 -2.30 -4.62 -6.74
CA TRP A 330 -1.11 -3.80 -6.91
C TRP A 330 -0.01 -4.60 -7.61
N LEU A 331 0.36 -4.18 -8.81
CA LEU A 331 1.31 -4.90 -9.68
C LEU A 331 2.69 -4.22 -9.79
N GLN A 332 2.93 -3.11 -9.09
CA GLN A 332 4.23 -2.41 -9.20
C GLN A 332 5.33 -3.05 -8.36
N MET A 333 4.98 -3.56 -7.18
CA MET A 333 5.90 -4.13 -6.18
C MET A 333 5.24 -5.37 -5.56
N HIS A 334 6.05 -6.29 -5.05
CA HIS A 334 5.55 -7.53 -4.44
C HIS A 334 4.94 -7.28 -3.05
N ASP A 335 5.37 -6.22 -2.37
CA ASP A 335 4.74 -5.77 -1.15
C ASP A 335 4.75 -4.23 -1.10
N ASP A 336 3.76 -3.65 -0.43
CA ASP A 336 3.68 -2.22 -0.16
C ASP A 336 3.18 -2.05 1.28
N ASN A 337 3.95 -1.34 2.09
CA ASN A 337 3.65 -1.11 3.50
C ASN A 337 3.40 -2.41 4.32
N GLY A 338 3.98 -3.54 3.87
CA GLY A 338 3.91 -4.83 4.53
C GLY A 338 2.57 -5.57 4.39
N LYS A 339 1.67 -5.13 3.50
CA LYS A 339 0.32 -5.72 3.36
C LYS A 339 0.35 -7.16 2.87
N ALA A 340 1.23 -7.52 1.93
CA ALA A 340 1.32 -8.90 1.46
C ALA A 340 1.85 -9.81 2.59
N SER A 341 2.97 -9.42 3.23
CA SER A 341 3.49 -10.18 4.37
C SER A 341 2.51 -10.26 5.55
N ALA A 342 1.74 -9.20 5.84
CA ALA A 342 0.70 -9.23 6.86
C ALA A 342 -0.45 -10.19 6.50
N ALA A 343 -0.83 -10.25 5.22
CA ALA A 343 -1.83 -11.19 4.73
C ALA A 343 -1.37 -12.64 4.87
N ALA A 344 -0.10 -12.93 4.57
CA ALA A 344 0.48 -14.26 4.80
C ALA A 344 0.31 -14.71 6.26
N VAL A 345 0.63 -13.82 7.22
CA VAL A 345 0.44 -14.13 8.65
C VAL A 345 -1.03 -14.27 9.02
N MET A 346 -1.90 -13.40 8.49
CA MET A 346 -3.33 -13.41 8.82
C MET A 346 -4.05 -14.65 8.30
N PHE A 347 -3.78 -15.06 7.06
CA PHE A 347 -4.33 -16.30 6.49
C PHE A 347 -3.76 -17.55 7.16
N ASP A 348 -2.50 -17.50 7.60
CA ASP A 348 -1.93 -18.58 8.40
C ASP A 348 -2.66 -18.75 9.75
N PHE A 349 -3.04 -17.64 10.39
CA PHE A 349 -3.85 -17.68 11.61
C PHE A 349 -5.24 -18.29 11.37
N LEU A 350 -5.84 -18.05 10.20
CA LEU A 350 -7.09 -18.68 9.79
C LEU A 350 -6.93 -20.16 9.42
N GLY A 351 -5.71 -20.58 9.10
CA GLY A 351 -5.42 -21.93 8.64
C GLY A 351 -5.64 -22.14 7.13
N GLU A 352 -5.52 -21.09 6.32
CA GLU A 352 -5.77 -21.14 4.88
C GLU A 352 -4.47 -21.23 4.09
N LYS A 353 -4.24 -22.38 3.46
CA LYS A 353 -2.97 -22.73 2.84
C LYS A 353 -2.65 -21.87 1.62
N GLU A 354 -3.54 -21.85 0.62
CA GLU A 354 -3.31 -21.23 -0.67
C GLU A 354 -2.99 -19.72 -0.58
N PRO A 355 -3.79 -18.88 0.12
CA PRO A 355 -3.44 -17.46 0.28
C PRO A 355 -2.18 -17.26 1.13
N THR A 356 -1.92 -18.10 2.13
CA THR A 356 -0.67 -18.04 2.91
C THR A 356 0.56 -18.28 2.03
N GLU A 357 0.51 -19.32 1.18
CA GLU A 357 1.59 -19.64 0.25
C GLU A 357 1.82 -18.52 -0.75
N PHE A 358 0.77 -17.99 -1.38
CA PHE A 358 0.90 -16.90 -2.33
C PHE A 358 1.52 -15.65 -1.70
N PHE A 359 0.97 -15.17 -0.58
CA PHE A 359 1.43 -13.93 0.03
C PHE A 359 2.79 -14.07 0.71
N SER A 360 3.16 -15.25 1.19
CA SER A 360 4.51 -15.48 1.74
C SER A 360 5.58 -15.50 0.64
N LYS A 361 5.26 -16.05 -0.56
CA LYS A 361 6.12 -15.91 -1.75
C LYS A 361 6.27 -14.44 -2.17
N MET A 362 5.19 -13.67 -2.21
CA MET A 362 5.24 -12.22 -2.47
C MET A 362 6.12 -11.48 -1.44
N GLY A 363 5.97 -11.82 -0.15
CA GLY A 363 6.80 -11.27 0.92
C GLY A 363 8.28 -11.61 0.77
N THR A 364 8.60 -12.82 0.32
CA THR A 364 9.96 -13.32 0.06
C THR A 364 10.60 -12.64 -1.16
N ALA A 365 9.83 -12.40 -2.23
CA ALA A 365 10.26 -11.65 -3.41
C ALA A 365 10.46 -10.14 -3.12
N SER A 366 9.81 -9.59 -2.09
CA SER A 366 9.97 -8.19 -1.69
C SER A 366 11.10 -8.03 -0.67
N TYR A 367 12.28 -7.61 -1.14
CA TYR A 367 13.46 -7.37 -0.29
C TYR A 367 14.21 -6.10 -0.71
N GLY A 368 15.22 -5.72 0.09
CA GLY A 368 16.09 -4.58 -0.23
C GLY A 368 15.32 -3.29 -0.46
N ILE A 369 15.42 -2.71 -1.65
CA ILE A 369 14.86 -1.39 -1.96
C ILE A 369 13.32 -1.38 -1.97
N GLU A 370 12.64 -2.46 -2.38
CA GLU A 370 11.17 -2.52 -2.25
C GLU A 370 10.74 -2.36 -0.77
N ARG A 371 11.53 -2.94 0.15
CA ARG A 371 11.28 -2.87 1.61
C ARG A 371 11.66 -1.54 2.25
N GLU A 372 12.53 -0.77 1.62
CA GLU A 372 12.86 0.60 2.03
C GLU A 372 11.76 1.61 1.67
N THR A 373 10.83 1.24 0.79
CA THR A 373 9.68 2.09 0.42
C THR A 373 8.43 1.82 1.26
N GLY A 374 7.40 2.63 1.06
CA GLY A 374 6.08 2.51 1.67
C GLY A 374 5.36 3.86 1.72
N HIS A 375 4.03 3.85 1.80
CA HIS A 375 3.20 5.07 1.77
C HIS A 375 3.60 6.12 2.81
N THR A 376 3.95 5.69 4.02
CA THR A 376 4.37 6.54 5.15
C THR A 376 5.80 6.25 5.62
N GLY A 377 6.58 5.57 4.78
CA GLY A 377 7.92 5.06 5.09
C GLY A 377 7.94 3.55 5.31
N ASN A 378 9.09 3.03 5.77
CA ASN A 378 9.35 1.59 5.83
C ASN A 378 8.95 0.90 7.15
N PHE A 379 8.32 1.61 8.10
CA PHE A 379 7.99 1.06 9.42
C PHE A 379 7.15 -0.22 9.32
N PHE A 380 5.98 -0.15 8.69
CA PHE A 380 5.10 -1.32 8.55
C PHE A 380 5.61 -2.30 7.50
N ASN A 381 6.34 -1.81 6.50
CA ASN A 381 6.96 -2.68 5.50
C ASN A 381 8.01 -3.62 6.12
N MET A 382 8.80 -3.12 7.08
CA MET A 382 9.76 -3.91 7.83
C MET A 382 9.13 -4.74 8.96
N LEU A 383 8.10 -4.20 9.64
CA LEU A 383 7.40 -4.90 10.73
C LEU A 383 6.88 -6.27 10.28
N TRP A 384 6.26 -6.30 9.11
CA TRP A 384 5.61 -7.51 8.61
C TRP A 384 6.54 -8.42 7.82
N ALA A 385 7.69 -7.92 7.36
CA ALA A 385 8.59 -8.64 6.45
C ALA A 385 8.93 -10.06 6.93
N LEU A 386 9.76 -10.19 7.97
CA LEU A 386 10.18 -11.50 8.48
C LEU A 386 9.00 -12.38 8.96
N PRO A 387 8.01 -11.86 9.71
CA PRO A 387 6.82 -12.65 10.06
C PRO A 387 6.10 -13.27 8.86
N GLY A 388 5.94 -12.53 7.75
CA GLY A 388 5.33 -13.06 6.53
C GLY A 388 6.25 -14.02 5.77
N VAL A 389 7.53 -13.67 5.59
CA VAL A 389 8.52 -14.51 4.89
C VAL A 389 8.69 -15.87 5.57
N SER A 390 8.66 -15.89 6.91
CA SER A 390 8.80 -17.13 7.70
C SER A 390 7.76 -18.20 7.44
N ARG A 391 6.61 -17.83 6.84
CA ARG A 391 5.59 -18.81 6.43
C ARG A 391 6.04 -19.68 5.26
N SER A 392 7.02 -19.22 4.49
CA SER A 392 7.72 -20.02 3.48
C SER A 392 8.87 -20.87 4.05
N GLY A 393 9.10 -20.82 5.36
CA GLY A 393 10.10 -21.63 6.06
C GLY A 393 11.48 -20.97 6.26
N PRO A 394 12.40 -21.64 6.98
CA PRO A 394 13.69 -21.06 7.38
C PRO A 394 14.64 -20.72 6.23
N GLU A 395 14.64 -21.49 5.14
CA GLU A 395 15.45 -21.17 3.95
C GLU A 395 15.02 -19.84 3.32
N ALA A 396 13.71 -19.55 3.31
CA ALA A 396 13.16 -18.30 2.79
C ALA A 396 13.62 -17.10 3.63
N THR A 397 13.55 -17.19 4.97
CA THR A 397 14.01 -16.10 5.84
C THR A 397 15.51 -15.86 5.70
N GLY A 398 16.31 -16.93 5.62
CA GLY A 398 17.75 -16.80 5.48
C GLY A 398 18.17 -16.16 4.16
N ALA A 399 17.55 -16.56 3.04
CA ALA A 399 17.78 -15.93 1.75
C ALA A 399 17.32 -14.46 1.72
N TRP A 400 16.16 -14.16 2.32
CA TRP A 400 15.67 -12.79 2.42
C TRP A 400 16.59 -11.90 3.29
N VAL A 401 17.07 -12.42 4.42
CA VAL A 401 18.03 -11.72 5.29
C VAL A 401 19.32 -11.46 4.54
N ARG A 402 19.81 -12.38 3.70
CA ARG A 402 21.00 -12.15 2.88
C ARG A 402 20.87 -10.93 1.97
N GLU A 403 19.69 -10.70 1.38
CA GLU A 403 19.45 -9.53 0.51
C GLU A 403 19.13 -8.25 1.30
N SER A 404 18.63 -8.37 2.53
CA SER A 404 18.14 -7.24 3.35
C SER A 404 19.00 -6.91 4.59
N ALA A 405 20.07 -7.67 4.86
CA ALA A 405 20.92 -7.54 6.04
C ALA A 405 21.47 -6.12 6.21
N TRP A 406 21.82 -5.47 5.10
CA TRP A 406 22.31 -4.11 5.11
C TRP A 406 21.32 -3.12 5.76
N LEU A 407 20.01 -3.31 5.54
CA LEU A 407 18.97 -2.47 6.13
C LEU A 407 18.79 -2.78 7.62
N LEU A 408 18.83 -4.07 7.98
CA LEU A 408 18.75 -4.53 9.37
C LEU A 408 19.94 -4.04 10.21
N ASP A 409 21.14 -4.09 9.66
CA ASP A 409 22.37 -3.66 10.33
C ASP A 409 22.45 -2.13 10.46
N LEU A 410 21.95 -1.36 9.49
CA LEU A 410 21.84 0.11 9.63
C LEU A 410 20.78 0.53 10.66
N ALA A 411 19.68 -0.21 10.78
CA ALA A 411 18.61 0.15 11.71
C ALA A 411 19.06 0.01 13.18
N ARG A 412 19.96 -0.92 13.47
CA ARG A 412 20.41 -1.21 14.85
C ARG A 412 21.37 -0.15 15.37
N THR A 413 21.10 0.39 16.56
CA THR A 413 21.97 1.35 17.23
C THR A 413 23.01 0.65 18.10
N HIS A 414 24.06 1.38 18.51
CA HIS A 414 25.17 0.84 19.32
C HIS A 414 24.72 0.35 20.71
N ASP A 415 23.65 0.93 21.23
CA ASP A 415 23.07 0.62 22.55
C ASP A 415 21.97 -0.45 22.50
N GLY A 416 21.80 -1.13 21.37
CA GLY A 416 20.83 -2.21 21.18
C GLY A 416 19.41 -1.74 20.84
N GLY A 417 19.18 -0.44 20.63
CA GLY A 417 17.95 0.09 20.06
C GLY A 417 17.86 -0.10 18.54
N PHE A 418 16.77 0.44 17.97
CA PHE A 418 16.56 0.46 16.52
C PHE A 418 15.94 1.79 16.07
N ASP A 419 16.56 2.38 15.07
CA ASP A 419 16.13 3.64 14.45
C ASP A 419 15.20 3.42 13.25
N PHE A 420 14.36 4.42 13.02
CA PHE A 420 13.63 4.56 11.76
C PHE A 420 14.59 5.06 10.67
N LEU A 421 14.80 4.25 9.63
CA LEU A 421 15.69 4.62 8.52
C LEU A 421 15.01 5.52 7.48
N GLY A 422 13.73 5.26 7.18
CA GLY A 422 12.99 5.99 6.16
C GLY A 422 13.51 5.79 4.74
N LYS A 423 12.75 6.32 3.77
CA LYS A 423 13.06 6.22 2.34
C LYS A 423 14.07 7.31 1.92
N PRO A 424 15.06 7.03 1.07
CA PRO A 424 15.96 8.06 0.56
C PRO A 424 15.24 9.18 -0.19
N ALA A 425 15.68 10.43 0.01
CA ALA A 425 15.10 11.64 -0.58
C ALA A 425 13.61 11.88 -0.28
N ALA A 426 13.03 11.22 0.71
CA ALA A 426 11.68 11.54 1.15
C ALA A 426 11.66 12.88 1.91
N THR A 427 10.61 13.66 1.74
CA THR A 427 10.46 15.00 2.36
C THR A 427 9.06 15.22 2.96
N GLY A 428 8.17 14.23 2.84
CA GLY A 428 6.76 14.33 3.20
C GLY A 428 6.29 13.23 4.17
N GLY A 429 5.06 12.74 3.98
CA GLY A 429 4.46 11.69 4.82
C GLY A 429 5.25 10.39 4.89
N GLU A 430 6.18 10.16 3.95
CA GLU A 430 7.13 9.05 3.95
C GLU A 430 8.12 9.07 5.16
N HIS A 431 8.12 10.14 5.98
CA HIS A 431 8.87 10.28 7.23
C HIS A 431 8.00 10.36 8.49
N SER A 432 6.75 9.90 8.43
CA SER A 432 5.80 10.00 9.56
C SER A 432 6.27 9.33 10.85
N TYR A 433 7.21 8.38 10.79
CA TYR A 433 7.67 7.60 11.95
C TYR A 433 9.08 7.95 12.45
N ARG A 434 9.69 9.05 11.99
CA ARG A 434 11.09 9.42 12.33
C ARG A 434 11.42 9.51 13.83
N ASN A 435 10.41 9.70 14.67
CA ASN A 435 10.55 9.81 16.12
C ASN A 435 10.00 8.59 16.88
N TRP A 436 9.68 7.50 16.18
CA TRP A 436 9.17 6.28 16.81
C TRP A 436 10.32 5.33 17.13
N ASP A 437 10.26 4.76 18.32
CA ASP A 437 11.08 3.60 18.67
C ASP A 437 10.66 2.41 17.78
N CYS A 438 11.63 1.86 17.05
CA CYS A 438 11.43 0.77 16.12
C CYS A 438 11.92 -0.59 16.66
N ALA A 439 12.29 -0.71 17.94
CA ALA A 439 12.84 -1.96 18.47
C ALA A 439 11.91 -3.16 18.24
N GLY A 440 10.63 -3.04 18.62
CA GLY A 440 9.64 -4.09 18.43
C GLY A 440 9.35 -4.44 16.96
N VAL A 441 9.60 -3.52 16.02
CA VAL A 441 9.44 -3.76 14.57
C VAL A 441 10.37 -4.87 14.11
N TYR A 442 11.64 -4.80 14.51
CA TYR A 442 12.66 -5.75 14.08
C TYR A 442 12.74 -6.98 15.00
N LEU A 443 12.57 -6.79 16.31
CA LEU A 443 12.79 -7.86 17.29
C LEU A 443 11.74 -8.97 17.22
N LEU A 444 10.50 -8.67 16.84
CA LEU A 444 9.50 -9.71 16.59
C LEU A 444 9.95 -10.65 15.45
N GLY A 445 10.53 -10.10 14.38
CA GLY A 445 11.16 -10.89 13.34
C GLY A 445 12.31 -11.74 13.88
N TYR A 446 13.23 -11.15 14.64
CA TYR A 446 14.35 -11.89 15.25
C TYR A 446 13.92 -12.99 16.25
N SER A 447 12.71 -12.90 16.81
CA SER A 447 12.17 -13.87 17.77
C SER A 447 11.56 -15.12 17.15
N LEU A 448 11.42 -15.19 15.82
CA LEU A 448 10.75 -16.30 15.12
C LEU A 448 11.32 -17.70 15.44
N GLY A 449 12.64 -17.80 15.68
CA GLY A 449 13.27 -19.07 16.07
C GLY A 449 12.86 -19.59 17.45
N ARG A 450 12.27 -18.74 18.30
CA ARG A 450 11.87 -19.07 19.67
C ARG A 450 10.47 -19.66 19.75
N LYS A 451 9.59 -19.32 18.79
CA LYS A 451 8.20 -19.86 18.71
C LYS A 451 7.39 -19.70 20.01
N GLU A 452 7.56 -18.56 20.71
CA GLU A 452 6.98 -18.35 22.04
C GLU A 452 5.52 -17.85 22.00
N THR A 453 5.13 -17.16 20.93
CA THR A 453 3.79 -16.54 20.73
C THR A 453 3.18 -17.01 19.41
N ARG A 454 1.86 -16.84 19.20
CA ARG A 454 1.22 -17.22 17.92
C ARG A 454 1.82 -16.46 16.74
N PHE A 455 2.06 -15.16 16.93
CA PHE A 455 2.72 -14.27 15.99
C PHE A 455 4.11 -14.74 15.59
N THR A 456 4.85 -15.35 16.53
CA THR A 456 6.24 -15.79 16.32
C THR A 456 6.36 -17.27 15.94
N GLY A 457 5.24 -17.91 15.59
CA GLY A 457 5.24 -19.27 15.04
C GLY A 457 5.12 -20.40 16.07
N LYS A 458 4.51 -20.15 17.25
CA LYS A 458 4.21 -21.18 18.26
C LYS A 458 3.42 -22.37 17.69
N LYS A 459 2.49 -22.11 16.79
CA LYS A 459 1.83 -23.13 15.97
C LYS A 459 2.43 -23.07 14.57
N GLU A 460 2.67 -24.26 14.02
CA GLU A 460 3.30 -24.44 12.72
C GLU A 460 2.46 -23.82 11.61
N SER A 461 3.13 -23.36 10.56
CA SER A 461 2.45 -22.73 9.44
C SER A 461 1.68 -23.74 8.63
N VAL A 462 0.56 -23.31 8.04
CA VAL A 462 -0.21 -24.14 7.09
C VAL A 462 0.41 -24.20 5.70
N ALA A 463 1.29 -23.26 5.36
CA ALA A 463 2.05 -23.27 4.13
C ALA A 463 3.23 -24.25 4.22
N GLU A 464 3.54 -24.89 3.10
CA GLU A 464 4.71 -25.77 3.02
C GLU A 464 6.01 -24.95 3.03
N SER A 465 7.03 -25.50 3.69
CA SER A 465 8.37 -24.89 3.64
C SER A 465 8.97 -25.09 2.27
N LEU A 466 9.44 -23.99 1.67
CA LEU A 466 10.08 -24.02 0.37
C LEU A 466 11.49 -24.59 0.47
N SER A 467 11.88 -25.35 -0.53
CA SER A 467 13.27 -25.78 -0.71
C SER A 467 14.16 -24.58 -1.05
N ARG A 468 15.47 -24.74 -0.82
CA ARG A 468 16.44 -23.71 -1.19
C ARG A 468 16.36 -23.31 -2.67
N ALA A 469 16.12 -24.26 -3.57
CA ALA A 469 16.05 -23.99 -5.00
C ALA A 469 14.84 -23.09 -5.35
N GLU A 470 13.67 -23.42 -4.79
CA GLU A 470 12.45 -22.61 -4.97
C GLU A 470 12.61 -21.20 -4.38
N VAL A 471 13.27 -21.09 -3.22
CA VAL A 471 13.55 -19.80 -2.59
C VAL A 471 14.47 -18.94 -3.47
N GLU A 472 15.54 -19.49 -4.03
CA GLU A 472 16.44 -18.72 -4.89
C GLU A 472 15.74 -18.24 -6.18
N GLU A 473 14.82 -19.03 -6.73
CA GLU A 473 13.97 -18.60 -7.87
C GLU A 473 13.06 -17.42 -7.48
N ILE A 474 12.47 -17.44 -6.29
CA ILE A 474 11.65 -16.35 -5.78
C ILE A 474 12.49 -15.09 -5.51
N ILE A 475 13.70 -15.24 -4.96
CA ILE A 475 14.62 -14.11 -4.79
C ILE A 475 14.94 -13.50 -6.15
N GLU A 476 15.26 -14.31 -7.17
CA GLU A 476 15.54 -13.78 -8.51
C GLU A 476 14.32 -13.08 -9.13
N THR A 477 13.11 -13.60 -8.92
CA THR A 477 11.84 -12.98 -9.32
C THR A 477 11.67 -11.56 -8.74
N GLY A 478 12.20 -11.31 -7.54
CA GLY A 478 12.18 -10.00 -6.87
C GLY A 478 13.06 -8.92 -7.52
N ARG A 479 14.01 -9.29 -8.39
CA ARG A 479 14.98 -8.34 -8.97
C ARG A 479 14.37 -7.47 -10.08
N GLY A 480 15.11 -6.40 -10.39
CA GLY A 480 14.87 -5.58 -11.58
C GLY A 480 13.91 -4.40 -11.41
N TRP A 481 13.52 -4.06 -10.17
CA TRP A 481 12.75 -2.86 -9.87
C TRP A 481 13.50 -1.88 -8.97
N MET A 482 13.37 -0.59 -9.30
CA MET A 482 13.93 0.52 -8.52
C MET A 482 12.93 1.70 -8.46
N PRO A 483 12.91 2.55 -7.41
CA PRO A 483 11.98 3.66 -7.30
C PRO A 483 12.01 4.67 -8.46
N ALA A 484 13.20 5.03 -8.94
CA ALA A 484 13.42 6.07 -9.95
C ALA A 484 13.28 5.54 -11.39
N THR A 485 13.75 4.32 -11.67
CA THR A 485 13.71 3.71 -13.00
C THR A 485 12.60 2.66 -13.16
N LYS A 486 11.84 2.37 -12.09
CA LYS A 486 10.79 1.35 -12.07
C LYS A 486 11.31 0.03 -12.63
N ALA A 487 10.68 -0.51 -13.66
CA ALA A 487 11.07 -1.77 -14.29
C ALA A 487 11.87 -1.58 -15.60
N GLU A 488 12.52 -0.45 -15.82
CA GLU A 488 13.33 -0.19 -17.04
C GLU A 488 14.40 -1.27 -17.31
N SER A 489 14.84 -2.02 -16.28
CA SER A 489 15.76 -3.15 -16.48
C SER A 489 15.20 -4.24 -17.40
N TYR A 490 13.87 -4.41 -17.46
CA TYR A 490 13.20 -5.37 -18.34
C TYR A 490 13.30 -4.98 -19.81
N ASP A 491 13.52 -3.69 -20.13
CA ASP A 491 13.67 -3.22 -21.51
C ASP A 491 14.92 -3.83 -22.19
N GLN A 492 15.90 -4.29 -21.40
CA GLN A 492 17.12 -4.94 -21.90
C GLN A 492 16.97 -6.44 -22.15
N ARG A 493 15.88 -7.06 -21.68
CA ARG A 493 15.62 -8.50 -21.91
C ARG A 493 15.27 -8.75 -23.38
N SER A 494 15.64 -9.93 -23.86
CA SER A 494 15.23 -10.47 -25.15
C SER A 494 13.72 -10.75 -25.16
N VAL A 495 13.14 -10.87 -26.35
CA VAL A 495 11.71 -11.19 -26.47
C VAL A 495 11.40 -12.58 -25.92
N ASP A 496 12.31 -13.56 -26.02
CA ASP A 496 12.09 -14.90 -25.48
C ASP A 496 12.06 -14.89 -23.95
N GLU A 497 13.03 -14.21 -23.30
CA GLU A 497 13.03 -14.04 -21.84
C GLU A 497 11.75 -13.33 -21.35
N LEU A 498 11.27 -12.32 -22.10
CA LEU A 498 10.03 -11.61 -21.74
C LEU A 498 8.79 -12.50 -21.89
N LEU A 499 8.73 -13.36 -22.90
CA LEU A 499 7.64 -14.33 -23.07
C LEU A 499 7.64 -15.38 -21.95
N GLU A 500 8.82 -15.87 -21.55
CA GLU A 500 8.96 -16.74 -20.37
C GLU A 500 8.50 -16.03 -19.08
N ASN A 501 8.84 -14.75 -18.93
CA ASN A 501 8.40 -13.96 -17.77
C ASN A 501 6.88 -13.74 -17.73
N LEU A 502 6.19 -13.73 -18.86
CA LEU A 502 4.72 -13.65 -18.88
C LEU A 502 4.06 -14.91 -18.31
N ALA A 503 4.75 -16.05 -18.26
CA ALA A 503 4.26 -17.26 -17.61
C ALA A 503 4.65 -17.37 -16.12
N SER A 504 5.29 -16.34 -15.55
CA SER A 504 5.72 -16.34 -14.14
C SER A 504 4.53 -16.45 -13.19
N TRP A 505 4.73 -17.15 -12.06
CA TRP A 505 3.79 -17.16 -10.92
C TRP A 505 3.54 -15.74 -10.36
N SER A 506 4.50 -14.82 -10.53
CA SER A 506 4.43 -13.47 -9.97
C SER A 506 3.65 -12.53 -10.90
N PRO A 507 2.49 -11.99 -10.46
CA PRO A 507 1.73 -11.02 -11.25
C PRO A 507 2.54 -9.75 -11.56
N VAL A 508 3.47 -9.38 -10.67
CA VAL A 508 4.35 -8.23 -10.83
C VAL A 508 5.34 -8.45 -11.97
N VAL A 509 5.90 -9.66 -12.10
CA VAL A 509 6.80 -9.99 -13.22
C VAL A 509 6.06 -10.01 -14.55
N ARG A 510 4.85 -10.56 -14.58
CA ARG A 510 4.01 -10.56 -15.79
C ARG A 510 3.73 -9.15 -16.29
N GLU A 511 3.33 -8.24 -15.39
CA GLU A 511 3.07 -6.83 -15.74
C GLU A 511 4.32 -6.13 -16.28
N ARG A 512 5.47 -6.29 -15.59
CA ARG A 512 6.75 -5.70 -16.03
C ARG A 512 7.16 -6.22 -17.40
N ALA A 513 7.00 -7.53 -17.63
CA ALA A 513 7.31 -8.17 -18.90
C ALA A 513 6.37 -7.68 -20.02
N ALA A 514 5.07 -7.59 -19.77
CA ALA A 514 4.09 -7.10 -20.75
C ALA A 514 4.41 -5.65 -21.20
N ILE A 515 4.73 -4.77 -20.25
CA ILE A 515 5.12 -3.37 -20.54
C ILE A 515 6.39 -3.32 -21.40
N ALA A 516 7.41 -4.13 -21.09
CA ALA A 516 8.66 -4.16 -21.85
C ALA A 516 8.45 -4.78 -23.24
N LEU A 517 7.66 -5.86 -23.33
CA LEU A 517 7.34 -6.57 -24.56
C LEU A 517 6.62 -5.67 -25.57
N ALA A 518 5.70 -4.82 -25.10
CA ALA A 518 4.96 -3.88 -25.96
C ALA A 518 5.85 -2.81 -26.65
N LYS A 519 7.07 -2.57 -26.13
CA LYS A 519 8.06 -1.67 -26.73
C LYS A 519 8.88 -2.36 -27.83
N LYS A 520 8.81 -3.69 -27.94
CA LYS A 520 9.54 -4.47 -28.94
C LYS A 520 8.75 -4.51 -30.26
N ASP A 521 9.48 -4.68 -31.35
CA ASP A 521 8.93 -4.86 -32.70
C ASP A 521 9.45 -6.20 -33.23
N ASP A 522 8.78 -7.28 -32.84
CA ASP A 522 9.15 -8.65 -33.19
C ASP A 522 7.89 -9.44 -33.60
N PRO A 523 7.84 -10.02 -34.81
CA PRO A 523 6.67 -10.72 -35.32
C PRO A 523 6.31 -11.99 -34.52
N LYS A 524 7.18 -12.50 -33.64
CA LYS A 524 6.88 -13.68 -32.82
C LYS A 524 5.96 -13.40 -31.64
N ILE A 525 5.81 -12.13 -31.25
CA ILE A 525 5.08 -11.73 -30.04
C ILE A 525 3.62 -12.16 -30.09
N VAL A 526 2.89 -11.76 -31.15
CA VAL A 526 1.45 -12.04 -31.27
C VAL A 526 1.16 -13.54 -31.33
N PRO A 527 1.86 -14.35 -32.17
CA PRO A 527 1.70 -15.80 -32.17
C PRO A 527 1.92 -16.44 -30.79
N ALA A 528 2.95 -16.03 -30.05
CA ALA A 528 3.22 -16.57 -28.73
C ALA A 528 2.11 -16.22 -27.72
N LEU A 529 1.62 -14.97 -27.72
CA LEU A 529 0.52 -14.57 -26.84
C LEU A 529 -0.79 -15.31 -27.17
N LEU A 530 -1.05 -15.64 -28.43
CA LEU A 530 -2.20 -16.46 -28.83
C LEU A 530 -2.09 -17.89 -28.29
N GLU A 531 -0.89 -18.49 -28.34
CA GLU A 531 -0.62 -19.81 -27.75
C GLU A 531 -0.82 -19.78 -26.23
N MET A 532 -0.26 -18.77 -25.56
CA MET A 532 -0.41 -18.57 -24.12
C MET A 532 -1.88 -18.40 -23.71
N ALA A 533 -2.69 -17.68 -24.50
CA ALA A 533 -4.13 -17.51 -24.26
C ALA A 533 -4.93 -18.82 -24.39
N ALA A 534 -4.37 -19.85 -25.02
CA ALA A 534 -4.95 -21.18 -25.13
C ALA A 534 -4.39 -22.19 -24.10
N SER A 535 -3.46 -21.77 -23.24
CA SER A 535 -2.86 -22.59 -22.20
C SER A 535 -3.90 -23.07 -21.18
N PRO A 536 -3.75 -24.26 -20.58
CA PRO A 536 -4.54 -24.66 -19.41
C PRO A 536 -4.07 -23.97 -18.12
N ASP A 537 -2.86 -23.38 -18.12
CA ASP A 537 -2.28 -22.71 -16.96
C ASP A 537 -2.79 -21.27 -16.83
N LYS A 538 -3.36 -20.92 -15.67
CA LYS A 538 -3.98 -19.62 -15.44
C LYS A 538 -2.97 -18.47 -15.44
N ASP A 539 -1.78 -18.69 -14.88
CA ASP A 539 -0.75 -17.65 -14.85
C ASP A 539 -0.27 -17.28 -16.26
N THR A 540 -0.13 -18.28 -17.14
CA THR A 540 0.15 -18.12 -18.56
C THR A 540 -0.98 -17.37 -19.29
N ILE A 541 -2.26 -17.68 -19.00
CA ILE A 541 -3.41 -16.93 -19.56
C ILE A 541 -3.38 -15.48 -19.09
N PHE A 542 -3.12 -15.21 -17.81
CA PHE A 542 -3.00 -13.84 -17.29
C PHE A 542 -1.86 -13.07 -17.97
N GLY A 543 -0.73 -13.74 -18.21
CA GLY A 543 0.37 -13.20 -19.01
C GLY A 543 -0.05 -12.83 -20.44
N ALA A 544 -0.84 -13.69 -21.09
CA ALA A 544 -1.38 -13.39 -22.42
C ALA A 544 -2.28 -12.16 -22.42
N CYS A 545 -3.22 -12.08 -21.46
CA CYS A 545 -4.11 -10.93 -21.30
C CYS A 545 -3.33 -9.63 -21.08
N ALA A 546 -2.36 -9.62 -20.14
CA ALA A 546 -1.51 -8.47 -19.88
C ALA A 546 -0.69 -8.06 -21.13
N GLY A 547 -0.14 -9.04 -21.86
CA GLY A 547 0.56 -8.80 -23.12
C GLY A 547 -0.33 -8.10 -24.16
N PHE A 548 -1.54 -8.60 -24.40
CA PHE A 548 -2.49 -8.00 -25.34
C PHE A 548 -2.97 -6.62 -24.89
N GLU A 549 -3.20 -6.40 -23.60
CA GLU A 549 -3.53 -5.08 -23.04
C GLU A 549 -2.44 -4.05 -23.37
N GLN A 550 -1.17 -4.40 -23.09
CA GLN A 550 -0.04 -3.48 -23.28
C GLN A 550 0.32 -3.25 -24.76
N LEU A 551 0.08 -4.23 -25.64
CA LEU A 551 0.24 -4.07 -27.10
C LEU A 551 -0.74 -3.07 -27.70
N LYS A 552 -1.88 -2.84 -27.03
CA LYS A 552 -2.95 -1.94 -27.50
C LYS A 552 -3.39 -2.32 -28.92
N GLY A 553 -3.59 -1.35 -29.80
CA GLY A 553 -4.01 -1.60 -31.19
C GLY A 553 -3.09 -2.54 -31.98
N LYS A 554 -1.83 -2.75 -31.58
CA LYS A 554 -0.94 -3.76 -32.21
C LYS A 554 -1.39 -5.20 -31.91
N GLY A 555 -2.17 -5.40 -30.84
CA GLY A 555 -2.73 -6.67 -30.42
C GLY A 555 -4.07 -7.02 -31.06
N ALA A 556 -4.48 -6.35 -32.14
CA ALA A 556 -5.80 -6.55 -32.77
C ALA A 556 -6.10 -8.00 -33.18
N GLU A 557 -5.08 -8.77 -33.56
CA GLU A 557 -5.22 -10.20 -33.88
C GLU A 557 -5.65 -11.05 -32.67
N GLY A 558 -5.43 -10.56 -31.44
CA GLY A 558 -5.82 -11.21 -30.19
C GLY A 558 -7.31 -11.12 -29.84
N VAL A 559 -8.10 -10.28 -30.54
CA VAL A 559 -9.51 -10.02 -30.17
C VAL A 559 -10.33 -11.31 -30.09
N GLY A 560 -10.21 -12.21 -31.07
CA GLY A 560 -10.96 -13.47 -31.07
C GLY A 560 -10.56 -14.41 -29.93
N ALA A 561 -9.28 -14.43 -29.54
CA ALA A 561 -8.82 -15.22 -28.40
C ALA A 561 -9.36 -14.65 -27.08
N MET A 562 -9.32 -13.33 -26.89
CA MET A 562 -9.87 -12.69 -25.69
C MET A 562 -11.39 -12.86 -25.59
N GLN A 563 -12.13 -12.77 -26.70
CA GLN A 563 -13.57 -13.08 -26.71
C GLN A 563 -13.86 -14.51 -26.26
N LYS A 564 -13.05 -15.49 -26.68
CA LYS A 564 -13.20 -16.88 -26.23
C LYS A 564 -13.00 -17.01 -24.70
N LEU A 565 -12.07 -16.25 -24.13
CA LEU A 565 -11.81 -16.25 -22.69
C LEU A 565 -12.93 -15.62 -21.85
N LEU A 566 -13.83 -14.82 -22.45
CA LEU A 566 -15.03 -14.34 -21.75
C LEU A 566 -15.99 -15.46 -21.33
N ALA A 567 -15.85 -16.65 -21.92
CA ALA A 567 -16.60 -17.85 -21.57
C ALA A 567 -15.84 -18.82 -20.63
N HIS A 568 -14.67 -18.44 -20.13
CA HIS A 568 -13.87 -19.28 -19.22
C HIS A 568 -14.57 -19.48 -17.87
N ASP A 569 -14.38 -20.59 -17.16
CA ASP A 569 -15.09 -20.85 -15.89
C ASP A 569 -14.65 -19.91 -14.75
N ASP A 570 -13.37 -19.54 -14.72
CA ASP A 570 -12.82 -18.60 -13.75
C ASP A 570 -13.21 -17.14 -14.08
N PHE A 571 -13.95 -16.49 -13.16
CA PHE A 571 -14.41 -15.12 -13.34
C PHE A 571 -13.27 -14.10 -13.49
N TRP A 572 -12.09 -14.36 -12.91
CA TRP A 572 -10.95 -13.45 -13.03
C TRP A 572 -10.30 -13.52 -14.40
N VAL A 573 -10.29 -14.70 -15.04
CA VAL A 573 -9.88 -14.83 -16.44
C VAL A 573 -10.79 -14.01 -17.36
N LYS A 574 -12.13 -14.06 -17.13
CA LYS A 574 -13.09 -13.23 -17.87
C LYS A 574 -12.79 -11.73 -17.70
N ALA A 575 -12.50 -11.30 -16.47
CA ALA A 575 -12.16 -9.91 -16.16
C ALA A 575 -10.87 -9.46 -16.87
N GLN A 576 -9.80 -10.25 -16.81
CA GLN A 576 -8.53 -9.95 -17.48
C GLN A 576 -8.67 -9.91 -19.01
N ALA A 577 -9.47 -10.80 -19.60
CA ALA A 577 -9.77 -10.77 -21.03
C ALA A 577 -10.53 -9.50 -21.43
N ALA A 578 -11.46 -9.03 -20.60
CA ALA A 578 -12.17 -7.77 -20.83
C ALA A 578 -11.25 -6.54 -20.75
N GLU A 579 -10.30 -6.52 -19.81
CA GLU A 579 -9.29 -5.46 -19.73
C GLU A 579 -8.36 -5.48 -20.94
N ALA A 580 -7.93 -6.65 -21.40
CA ALA A 580 -7.15 -6.79 -22.62
C ALA A 580 -7.91 -6.27 -23.86
N LEU A 581 -9.21 -6.60 -23.99
CA LEU A 581 -10.07 -6.06 -25.05
C LEU A 581 -10.15 -4.52 -24.98
N ALA A 582 -10.33 -3.95 -23.79
CA ALA A 582 -10.32 -2.51 -23.59
C ALA A 582 -8.97 -1.86 -23.94
N GLY A 583 -7.86 -2.51 -23.59
CA GLY A 583 -6.50 -2.11 -23.95
C GLY A 583 -6.27 -2.09 -25.46
N ILE A 584 -6.74 -3.13 -26.18
CA ILE A 584 -6.70 -3.21 -27.66
C ILE A 584 -7.46 -2.03 -28.30
N GLY A 585 -8.61 -1.67 -27.74
CA GLY A 585 -9.39 -0.50 -28.13
C GLY A 585 -10.32 -0.76 -29.32
N GLU A 586 -10.29 0.12 -30.33
CA GLU A 586 -11.27 0.12 -31.43
C GLU A 586 -11.49 -1.25 -32.11
N PRO A 587 -10.45 -2.05 -32.44
CA PRO A 587 -10.65 -3.38 -33.05
C PRO A 587 -11.48 -4.33 -32.17
N ALA A 588 -11.45 -4.15 -30.85
CA ALA A 588 -12.17 -4.97 -29.90
C ALA A 588 -13.63 -4.56 -29.68
N ARG A 589 -14.12 -3.48 -30.30
CA ARG A 589 -15.54 -3.06 -30.19
C ARG A 589 -16.52 -4.12 -30.64
N VAL A 590 -16.10 -5.06 -31.48
CA VAL A 590 -16.90 -6.23 -31.88
C VAL A 590 -17.32 -7.11 -30.69
N ALA A 591 -16.61 -7.04 -29.56
CA ALA A 591 -16.90 -7.78 -28.33
C ALA A 591 -17.90 -7.07 -27.40
N VAL A 592 -18.28 -5.82 -27.69
CA VAL A 592 -19.17 -5.03 -26.81
C VAL A 592 -20.49 -5.74 -26.49
N PRO A 593 -21.21 -6.37 -27.45
CA PRO A 593 -22.45 -7.07 -27.12
C PRO A 593 -22.27 -8.20 -26.11
N ASP A 594 -21.17 -8.95 -26.19
CA ASP A 594 -20.88 -10.06 -25.27
C ASP A 594 -20.55 -9.53 -23.87
N LEU A 595 -19.76 -8.45 -23.80
CA LEU A 595 -19.42 -7.79 -22.54
C LEU A 595 -20.65 -7.19 -21.85
N LEU A 596 -21.55 -6.54 -22.59
CA LEU A 596 -22.79 -5.97 -22.02
C LEU A 596 -23.71 -7.07 -21.47
N LYS A 597 -23.87 -8.19 -22.18
CA LYS A 597 -24.62 -9.35 -21.70
C LYS A 597 -23.99 -9.94 -20.43
N LEU A 598 -22.66 -10.02 -20.38
CA LEU A 598 -21.94 -10.54 -19.23
C LEU A 598 -22.06 -9.63 -18.00
N VAL A 599 -22.08 -8.30 -18.19
CA VAL A 599 -22.33 -7.33 -17.11
C VAL A 599 -23.72 -7.48 -16.49
N ALA A 600 -24.73 -7.71 -17.33
CA ALA A 600 -26.12 -7.86 -16.91
C ALA A 600 -26.45 -9.28 -16.40
N ALA A 601 -25.54 -10.23 -16.54
CA ALA A 601 -25.72 -11.59 -16.06
C ALA A 601 -25.80 -11.64 -14.52
N PRO A 602 -26.48 -12.65 -13.95
CA PRO A 602 -26.44 -12.88 -12.51
C PRO A 602 -24.99 -13.05 -12.00
N PRO A 603 -24.70 -12.62 -10.75
CA PRO A 603 -23.42 -12.83 -10.09
C PRO A 603 -22.91 -14.26 -10.19
N ASP A 604 -21.61 -14.41 -10.41
CA ASP A 604 -20.94 -15.70 -10.31
C ASP A 604 -20.92 -16.12 -8.83
N PRO A 605 -21.38 -17.34 -8.45
CA PRO A 605 -21.38 -17.77 -7.05
C PRO A 605 -19.98 -17.77 -6.40
N ALA A 606 -18.92 -17.91 -7.19
CA ALA A 606 -17.53 -17.81 -6.70
C ALA A 606 -17.05 -16.36 -6.53
N ASP A 607 -17.76 -15.39 -7.12
CA ASP A 607 -17.50 -13.96 -7.04
C ASP A 607 -18.42 -13.28 -6.01
N LYS A 608 -18.07 -13.41 -4.74
CA LYS A 608 -18.88 -12.95 -3.60
C LYS A 608 -19.12 -11.43 -3.55
N ARG A 609 -18.48 -10.64 -4.42
CA ARG A 609 -18.54 -9.16 -4.39
C ARG A 609 -18.70 -8.52 -5.78
N ASP A 610 -19.15 -9.28 -6.77
CA ASP A 610 -19.36 -8.82 -8.14
C ASP A 610 -18.13 -8.11 -8.75
N TYR A 611 -16.93 -8.65 -8.46
CA TYR A 611 -15.69 -8.17 -9.06
C TYR A 611 -15.74 -8.27 -10.58
N LEU A 612 -16.21 -9.38 -11.16
CA LEU A 612 -16.34 -9.54 -12.61
C LEU A 612 -17.14 -8.38 -13.22
N GLN A 613 -18.33 -8.10 -12.69
CA GLN A 613 -19.16 -6.99 -13.16
C GLN A 613 -18.42 -5.65 -13.02
N ARG A 614 -17.72 -5.43 -11.90
CA ARG A 614 -16.91 -4.23 -11.67
C ARG A 614 -15.83 -4.04 -12.74
N TYR A 615 -15.03 -5.06 -13.02
CA TYR A 615 -13.94 -4.95 -14.00
C TYR A 615 -14.46 -4.88 -15.44
N LEU A 616 -15.58 -5.53 -15.75
CA LEU A 616 -16.29 -5.33 -17.01
C LEU A 616 -16.81 -3.89 -17.15
N ALA A 617 -17.34 -3.29 -16.08
CA ALA A 617 -17.78 -1.90 -16.08
C ALA A 617 -16.60 -0.95 -16.37
N PHE A 618 -15.40 -1.26 -15.86
CA PHE A 618 -14.19 -0.52 -16.20
C PHE A 618 -13.79 -0.68 -17.67
N ALA A 619 -13.77 -1.91 -18.17
CA ALA A 619 -13.44 -2.22 -19.56
C ALA A 619 -14.42 -1.59 -20.57
N LEU A 620 -15.69 -1.44 -20.19
CA LEU A 620 -16.72 -0.83 -21.04
C LEU A 620 -16.80 0.69 -20.87
N PHE A 621 -17.02 1.18 -19.65
CA PHE A 621 -17.58 2.52 -19.45
C PHE A 621 -16.57 3.57 -18.99
N ASN A 622 -15.37 3.18 -18.54
CA ASN A 622 -14.37 4.16 -18.10
C ASN A 622 -14.11 5.19 -19.20
N GLN A 623 -14.29 6.47 -18.87
CA GLN A 623 -14.12 7.59 -19.80
C GLN A 623 -12.76 7.56 -20.53
N ARG A 624 -11.73 7.07 -19.85
CA ARG A 624 -10.40 6.83 -20.41
C ARG A 624 -10.15 5.32 -20.46
N GLY A 625 -10.04 4.78 -21.67
CA GLY A 625 -9.66 3.38 -21.90
C GLY A 625 -10.82 2.41 -22.02
N GLY A 626 -12.04 2.77 -21.59
CA GLY A 626 -13.21 1.93 -21.81
C GLY A 626 -13.68 1.93 -23.27
N LEU A 627 -14.15 0.79 -23.78
CA LEU A 627 -14.62 0.61 -25.15
C LEU A 627 -15.77 1.56 -25.53
N LEU A 628 -16.61 1.92 -24.57
CA LEU A 628 -17.79 2.79 -24.70
C LEU A 628 -17.61 4.15 -24.02
N GLY A 629 -16.46 4.41 -23.39
CA GLY A 629 -16.23 5.63 -22.60
C GLY A 629 -16.25 6.94 -23.39
N ARG A 630 -16.12 6.87 -24.73
CA ARG A 630 -16.13 8.04 -25.64
C ARG A 630 -17.28 8.05 -26.66
N SER A 631 -17.77 6.88 -27.04
CA SER A 631 -18.84 6.73 -28.04
C SER A 631 -19.64 5.46 -27.81
N ILE A 632 -20.96 5.62 -27.70
CA ILE A 632 -21.96 4.55 -27.72
C ILE A 632 -22.60 4.37 -29.12
N GLU A 633 -21.96 4.87 -30.17
CA GLU A 633 -22.46 4.67 -31.55
C GLU A 633 -22.47 3.19 -31.92
N ASN A 634 -23.52 2.75 -32.62
CA ASN A 634 -23.73 1.36 -33.06
C ASN A 634 -23.77 0.33 -31.90
N VAL A 635 -24.18 0.76 -30.71
CA VAL A 635 -24.40 -0.10 -29.54
C VAL A 635 -25.89 -0.37 -29.36
N ASP A 636 -26.26 -1.62 -29.13
CA ASP A 636 -27.62 -2.00 -28.77
C ASP A 636 -28.07 -1.31 -27.47
N ARG A 637 -29.16 -0.54 -27.55
CA ARG A 637 -29.64 0.29 -26.43
C ARG A 637 -30.32 -0.50 -25.33
N ASP A 638 -30.92 -1.65 -25.65
CA ASP A 638 -31.52 -2.51 -24.63
C ASP A 638 -30.43 -3.21 -23.82
N LEU A 639 -29.40 -3.75 -24.48
CA LEU A 639 -28.24 -4.33 -23.80
C LEU A 639 -27.49 -3.29 -22.95
N LEU A 640 -27.29 -2.08 -23.49
CA LEU A 640 -26.64 -1.00 -22.75
C LEU A 640 -27.45 -0.60 -21.50
N ARG A 641 -28.78 -0.50 -21.62
CA ARG A 641 -29.67 -0.17 -20.51
C ARG A 641 -29.60 -1.23 -19.43
N GLU A 642 -29.71 -2.51 -19.78
CA GLU A 642 -29.65 -3.63 -18.83
C GLU A 642 -28.32 -3.65 -18.07
N ALA A 643 -27.21 -3.51 -18.80
CA ALA A 643 -25.88 -3.43 -18.20
C ALA A 643 -25.72 -2.21 -17.28
N ALA A 644 -26.22 -1.04 -17.68
CA ALA A 644 -26.16 0.17 -16.86
C ALA A 644 -26.96 0.02 -15.56
N VAL A 645 -28.18 -0.53 -15.62
CA VAL A 645 -29.00 -0.81 -14.42
C VAL A 645 -28.28 -1.77 -13.48
N ALA A 646 -27.62 -2.80 -14.02
CA ALA A 646 -26.86 -3.76 -13.22
C ALA A 646 -25.67 -3.09 -12.52
N VAL A 647 -24.85 -2.32 -13.24
CA VAL A 647 -23.67 -1.64 -12.69
C VAL A 647 -24.03 -0.58 -11.65
N LEU A 648 -25.16 0.12 -11.79
CA LEU A 648 -25.61 1.11 -10.80
C LEU A 648 -25.86 0.51 -9.41
N LYS A 649 -26.06 -0.81 -9.32
CA LYS A 649 -26.25 -1.53 -8.06
C LYS A 649 -24.94 -2.07 -7.46
N ASN A 650 -23.85 -2.11 -8.22
CA ASN A 650 -22.57 -2.66 -7.78
C ASN A 650 -22.11 -2.03 -6.45
N GLU A 651 -21.48 -2.79 -5.55
CA GLU A 651 -21.10 -2.24 -4.24
C GLU A 651 -19.98 -1.19 -4.29
N ASP A 652 -19.23 -1.11 -5.40
CA ASP A 652 -18.10 -0.19 -5.55
C ASP A 652 -18.47 1.13 -6.23
N GLY A 653 -18.14 2.24 -5.57
CA GLY A 653 -18.43 3.58 -6.07
C GLY A 653 -17.68 3.93 -7.35
N ARG A 654 -16.51 3.34 -7.61
CA ARG A 654 -15.77 3.57 -8.86
C ARG A 654 -16.44 2.84 -10.02
N ALA A 655 -16.92 1.62 -9.81
CA ALA A 655 -17.70 0.86 -10.81
C ALA A 655 -18.94 1.64 -11.25
N ARG A 656 -19.77 2.07 -10.29
CA ARG A 656 -20.93 2.93 -10.57
C ARG A 656 -20.50 4.21 -11.31
N GLY A 657 -19.42 4.85 -10.85
CA GLY A 657 -18.87 6.07 -11.43
C GLY A 657 -18.40 5.95 -12.88
N ALA A 658 -18.08 4.75 -13.37
CA ALA A 658 -17.70 4.54 -14.76
C ALA A 658 -18.83 4.93 -15.74
N LEU A 659 -20.10 4.79 -15.32
CA LEU A 659 -21.28 5.12 -16.13
C LEU A 659 -21.51 6.62 -16.35
N SER A 660 -20.83 7.51 -15.61
CA SER A 660 -21.00 8.96 -15.80
C SER A 660 -20.74 9.40 -17.26
N SER A 661 -19.86 8.68 -17.99
CA SER A 661 -19.58 8.93 -19.41
C SER A 661 -20.73 8.56 -20.34
N VAL A 662 -21.56 7.59 -19.95
CA VAL A 662 -22.69 7.08 -20.74
C VAL A 662 -23.84 8.07 -20.69
N TYR A 663 -24.11 8.67 -19.51
CA TYR A 663 -25.21 9.61 -19.34
C TYR A 663 -25.16 10.77 -20.33
N SER A 664 -23.98 11.36 -20.57
CA SER A 664 -23.84 12.50 -21.48
C SER A 664 -23.99 12.14 -22.96
N GLN A 665 -24.12 10.85 -23.29
CA GLN A 665 -24.24 10.37 -24.67
C GLN A 665 -25.66 9.89 -25.00
N LEU A 666 -26.54 9.74 -24.00
CA LEU A 666 -27.92 9.30 -24.19
C LEU A 666 -28.83 10.50 -24.46
N SER A 667 -29.81 10.32 -25.34
CA SER A 667 -30.91 11.28 -25.53
C SER A 667 -31.90 11.25 -24.36
N ALA A 668 -32.80 12.24 -24.33
CA ALA A 668 -33.85 12.33 -23.30
C ALA A 668 -34.78 11.10 -23.27
N ASP A 669 -35.08 10.49 -24.42
CA ASP A 669 -35.92 9.30 -24.48
C ASP A 669 -35.16 8.04 -24.06
N GLU A 670 -33.85 7.97 -24.34
CA GLU A 670 -33.00 6.82 -23.98
C GLU A 670 -32.62 6.82 -22.48
N ILE A 671 -32.48 7.98 -21.86
CA ILE A 671 -32.17 8.10 -20.42
C ILE A 671 -33.41 7.84 -19.55
N LYS A 672 -34.61 8.12 -20.06
CA LYS A 672 -35.87 8.01 -19.30
C LYS A 672 -36.08 6.64 -18.62
N PRO A 673 -35.85 5.49 -19.29
CA PRO A 673 -35.95 4.18 -18.65
C PRO A 673 -34.93 3.93 -17.54
N LEU A 674 -33.81 4.66 -17.52
CA LEU A 674 -32.77 4.53 -16.49
C LEU A 674 -33.06 5.38 -15.25
N LEU A 675 -33.95 6.38 -15.33
CA LEU A 675 -34.21 7.32 -14.25
C LEU A 675 -34.47 6.66 -12.88
N PRO A 676 -35.23 5.56 -12.75
CA PRO A 676 -35.42 4.91 -11.46
C PRO A 676 -34.10 4.37 -10.85
N ALA A 677 -33.25 3.75 -11.68
CA ALA A 677 -31.96 3.24 -11.23
C ALA A 677 -30.96 4.37 -10.96
N ILE A 678 -31.02 5.45 -11.74
CA ILE A 678 -30.22 6.66 -11.51
C ILE A 678 -30.60 7.28 -10.17
N LEU A 679 -31.89 7.48 -9.91
CA LEU A 679 -32.41 8.03 -8.65
C LEU A 679 -31.94 7.19 -7.46
N ASP A 680 -32.13 5.87 -7.51
CA ASP A 680 -31.65 4.95 -6.48
C ASP A 680 -30.13 5.08 -6.24
N ALA A 681 -29.33 5.16 -7.30
CA ALA A 681 -27.88 5.35 -7.18
C ALA A 681 -27.47 6.74 -6.66
N VAL A 682 -28.32 7.77 -6.81
CA VAL A 682 -28.11 9.08 -6.17
C VAL A 682 -28.42 9.00 -4.68
N GLU A 683 -29.56 8.44 -4.31
CA GLU A 683 -30.02 8.32 -2.93
C GLU A 683 -29.08 7.43 -2.12
N ASN A 684 -28.79 6.23 -2.63
CA ASN A 684 -28.08 5.17 -1.92
C ASN A 684 -26.59 5.17 -2.29
N GLN A 685 -25.78 5.65 -1.35
CA GLN A 685 -24.32 5.62 -1.47
C GLN A 685 -23.80 4.18 -1.61
N SER A 686 -22.80 3.97 -2.47
CA SER A 686 -22.13 2.68 -2.60
C SER A 686 -21.45 2.26 -1.28
N PRO A 687 -21.61 1.00 -0.83
CA PRO A 687 -20.98 0.50 0.40
C PRO A 687 -19.44 0.54 0.40
N SER A 688 -18.82 0.43 -0.78
CA SER A 688 -17.38 0.50 -1.00
C SER A 688 -16.99 1.61 -1.97
N GLY A 689 -15.69 1.84 -2.14
CA GLY A 689 -15.16 2.86 -3.06
C GLY A 689 -15.56 4.28 -2.67
N VAL A 690 -15.64 4.58 -1.36
CA VAL A 690 -16.19 5.82 -0.78
C VAL A 690 -15.63 7.09 -1.42
N MET A 691 -14.34 7.14 -1.73
CA MET A 691 -13.72 8.30 -2.38
C MET A 691 -14.22 8.57 -3.81
N PHE A 692 -14.89 7.59 -4.44
CA PHE A 692 -15.47 7.69 -5.79
C PHE A 692 -16.99 7.73 -5.80
N SER A 693 -17.67 7.46 -4.66
CA SER A 693 -19.12 7.32 -4.61
C SER A 693 -19.86 8.58 -5.06
N ASP A 694 -19.25 9.76 -4.90
CA ASP A 694 -19.84 11.03 -5.34
C ASP A 694 -19.84 11.24 -6.84
N GLY A 695 -18.96 10.55 -7.57
CA GLY A 695 -18.89 10.69 -9.02
C GLY A 695 -20.24 10.38 -9.67
N ILE A 696 -20.80 9.22 -9.36
CA ILE A 696 -22.07 8.78 -9.95
C ILE A 696 -23.27 9.53 -9.37
N ARG A 697 -23.27 9.81 -8.04
CA ARG A 697 -24.37 10.50 -7.36
C ARG A 697 -24.58 11.90 -7.93
N LEU A 698 -23.50 12.66 -8.09
CA LEU A 698 -23.55 13.99 -8.67
C LEU A 698 -23.84 13.96 -10.18
N ALA A 699 -23.37 12.94 -10.90
CA ALA A 699 -23.72 12.77 -12.32
C ALA A 699 -25.22 12.47 -12.48
N GLY A 700 -25.77 11.58 -11.67
CA GLY A 700 -27.20 11.28 -11.64
C GLY A 700 -28.03 12.49 -11.23
N LEU A 701 -27.63 13.24 -10.20
CA LEU A 701 -28.32 14.46 -9.79
C LEU A 701 -28.37 15.49 -10.94
N ASN A 702 -27.28 15.62 -11.70
CA ASN A 702 -27.27 16.48 -12.88
C ASN A 702 -28.27 16.01 -13.94
N VAL A 703 -28.36 14.71 -14.20
CA VAL A 703 -29.36 14.14 -15.11
C VAL A 703 -30.78 14.47 -14.62
N LEU A 704 -31.09 14.22 -13.34
CA LEU A 704 -32.40 14.53 -12.77
C LEU A 704 -32.75 16.02 -12.94
N ALA A 705 -31.79 16.93 -12.71
CA ALA A 705 -31.96 18.36 -12.87
C ALA A 705 -32.13 18.78 -14.34
N ASP A 706 -31.33 18.23 -15.25
CA ASP A 706 -31.40 18.50 -16.70
C ASP A 706 -32.74 18.07 -17.30
N HIS A 707 -33.36 17.01 -16.73
CA HIS A 707 -34.66 16.49 -17.15
C HIS A 707 -35.84 16.93 -16.27
N ARG A 708 -35.63 17.85 -15.31
CA ARG A 708 -36.68 18.43 -14.45
C ARG A 708 -37.46 17.37 -13.64
N ILE A 709 -36.76 16.33 -13.17
CA ILE A 709 -37.36 15.25 -12.39
C ILE A 709 -37.58 15.72 -10.95
N ALA A 710 -38.83 15.66 -10.47
CA ALA A 710 -39.23 16.26 -9.20
C ALA A 710 -38.49 15.66 -7.98
N GLU A 711 -38.23 14.37 -8.02
CA GLU A 711 -37.54 13.60 -6.97
C GLU A 711 -36.09 14.08 -6.74
N GLY A 712 -35.45 14.70 -7.73
CA GLY A 712 -34.08 15.23 -7.58
C GLY A 712 -33.98 16.57 -6.86
N VAL A 713 -35.09 17.30 -6.69
CA VAL A 713 -35.11 18.60 -6.00
C VAL A 713 -34.66 18.47 -4.53
N PRO A 714 -35.26 17.59 -3.68
CA PRO A 714 -34.82 17.46 -2.29
C PRO A 714 -33.36 16.96 -2.16
N LEU A 715 -32.89 16.16 -3.13
CA LEU A 715 -31.53 15.61 -3.16
C LEU A 715 -30.45 16.68 -3.37
N CYS A 716 -30.80 17.84 -3.94
CA CYS A 716 -29.90 18.99 -4.04
C CYS A 716 -29.45 19.51 -2.67
N VAL A 717 -30.14 19.15 -1.58
CA VAL A 717 -29.74 19.48 -0.21
C VAL A 717 -29.28 18.24 0.54
N ASP A 718 -29.99 17.11 0.43
CA ASP A 718 -29.71 15.90 1.24
C ASP A 718 -28.34 15.27 0.98
N LEU A 719 -27.77 15.47 -0.21
CA LEU A 719 -26.44 14.97 -0.55
C LEU A 719 -25.30 15.76 0.10
N ILE A 720 -25.59 16.94 0.64
CA ILE A 720 -24.59 17.82 1.21
C ILE A 720 -24.34 17.44 2.66
N GLU A 721 -23.29 16.64 2.89
CA GLU A 721 -22.82 16.32 4.24
C GLU A 721 -21.51 17.09 4.51
N LEU A 722 -21.61 18.19 5.27
CA LEU A 722 -20.52 19.16 5.45
C LEU A 722 -19.25 18.53 6.04
N ASP A 723 -19.40 17.57 6.95
CA ASP A 723 -18.29 16.90 7.63
C ASP A 723 -17.65 15.75 6.86
N ARG A 724 -18.35 15.18 5.87
CA ARG A 724 -17.83 14.03 5.14
C ARG A 724 -16.79 14.48 4.11
N TRP A 725 -15.78 13.62 3.90
CA TRP A 725 -14.68 13.85 2.98
C TRP A 725 -15.16 14.29 1.59
N GLY A 726 -14.42 15.19 0.95
CA GLY A 726 -14.77 15.71 -0.38
C GLY A 726 -16.01 16.62 -0.43
N SER A 727 -16.47 17.15 0.71
CA SER A 727 -17.67 18.00 0.78
C SER A 727 -17.64 19.21 -0.15
N GLU A 728 -16.47 19.81 -0.41
CA GLU A 728 -16.34 20.94 -1.36
C GLU A 728 -16.88 20.58 -2.75
N ARG A 729 -16.46 19.44 -3.31
CA ARG A 729 -16.89 18.99 -4.64
C ARG A 729 -18.38 18.69 -4.70
N ARG A 730 -18.91 18.07 -3.63
CA ARG A 730 -20.34 17.79 -3.52
C ARG A 730 -21.17 19.06 -3.45
N LEU A 731 -20.75 20.01 -2.61
CA LEU A 731 -21.42 21.29 -2.44
C LEU A 731 -21.51 22.01 -3.79
N THR A 732 -20.40 22.12 -4.53
CA THR A 732 -20.45 22.69 -5.89
C THR A 732 -21.45 21.98 -6.80
N GLY A 733 -21.44 20.64 -6.83
CA GLY A 733 -22.34 19.86 -7.69
C GLY A 733 -23.81 20.04 -7.32
N CYS A 734 -24.13 20.03 -6.03
CA CYS A 734 -25.50 20.16 -5.52
C CYS A 734 -26.06 21.56 -5.75
N LEU A 735 -25.27 22.61 -5.50
CA LEU A 735 -25.68 24.00 -5.78
C LEU A 735 -25.92 24.23 -7.28
N ASN A 736 -25.11 23.62 -8.15
CA ASN A 736 -25.33 23.70 -9.60
C ASN A 736 -26.63 23.01 -10.04
N ALA A 737 -26.96 21.85 -9.46
CA ALA A 737 -28.23 21.18 -9.73
C ALA A 737 -29.42 22.00 -9.21
N LEU A 738 -29.31 22.59 -8.01
CA LEU A 738 -30.34 23.46 -7.45
C LEU A 738 -30.61 24.69 -8.34
N LYS A 739 -29.53 25.31 -8.87
CA LYS A 739 -29.64 26.41 -9.86
C LYS A 739 -30.40 25.99 -11.11
N LYS A 740 -30.20 24.77 -11.60
CA LYS A 740 -30.91 24.26 -12.77
C LYS A 740 -32.42 24.19 -12.49
N TYR A 741 -32.83 23.60 -11.36
CA TYR A 741 -34.25 23.50 -10.97
C TYR A 741 -34.93 24.86 -10.80
N GLY A 742 -34.25 25.87 -10.24
CA GLY A 742 -34.81 27.22 -10.14
C GLY A 742 -36.19 27.24 -9.48
N ALA A 743 -37.20 27.79 -10.17
CA ALA A 743 -38.58 27.95 -9.64
C ALA A 743 -39.21 26.64 -9.12
N GLU A 744 -38.84 25.49 -9.68
CA GLU A 744 -39.38 24.19 -9.24
C GLU A 744 -38.89 23.80 -7.84
N ALA A 745 -37.80 24.40 -7.35
CA ALA A 745 -37.29 24.18 -6.00
C ALA A 745 -38.03 24.99 -4.91
N LYS A 746 -39.11 25.70 -5.27
CA LYS A 746 -39.87 26.54 -4.34
C LYS A 746 -40.47 25.78 -3.16
N SER A 747 -40.87 24.52 -3.37
CA SER A 747 -41.36 23.64 -2.29
C SER A 747 -40.28 23.34 -1.24
N GLU A 748 -39.01 23.32 -1.64
CA GLU A 748 -37.87 22.99 -0.77
C GLU A 748 -37.24 24.24 -0.10
N LEU A 749 -37.72 25.46 -0.37
CA LEU A 749 -37.20 26.69 0.24
C LEU A 749 -37.05 26.63 1.77
N PRO A 750 -37.99 26.05 2.56
CA PRO A 750 -37.79 25.90 4.00
C PRO A 750 -36.55 25.09 4.36
N LYS A 751 -36.31 23.98 3.65
CA LYS A 751 -35.16 23.08 3.84
C LYS A 751 -33.85 23.74 3.42
N ILE A 752 -33.85 24.43 2.27
CA ILE A 752 -32.69 25.17 1.75
C ILE A 752 -32.27 26.27 2.74
N ARG A 753 -33.24 27.00 3.33
CA ARG A 753 -32.94 28.02 4.36
C ARG A 753 -32.43 27.42 5.66
N ALA A 754 -32.97 26.27 6.08
CA ALA A 754 -32.48 25.56 7.26
C ALA A 754 -31.02 25.12 7.05
N PHE A 755 -30.70 24.59 5.87
CA PHE A 755 -29.32 24.22 5.51
C PHE A 755 -28.39 25.44 5.41
N ALA A 756 -28.84 26.58 4.86
CA ALA A 756 -28.04 27.80 4.87
C ALA A 756 -27.69 28.24 6.31
N LYS A 757 -28.63 28.12 7.24
CA LYS A 757 -28.37 28.38 8.66
C LYS A 757 -27.32 27.41 9.23
N GLU A 758 -27.45 26.12 8.95
CA GLU A 758 -26.46 25.10 9.35
C GLU A 758 -25.06 25.42 8.82
N MET A 759 -24.94 25.74 7.52
CA MET A 759 -23.66 26.16 6.92
C MET A 759 -23.06 27.36 7.63
N TYR A 760 -23.87 28.39 7.92
CA TYR A 760 -23.41 29.60 8.60
C TYR A 760 -22.90 29.31 10.02
N GLU A 761 -23.53 28.37 10.73
CA GLU A 761 -23.16 27.99 12.10
C GLU A 761 -22.01 26.97 12.17
N HIS A 762 -21.66 26.32 11.04
CA HIS A 762 -20.66 25.28 11.00
C HIS A 762 -19.23 25.82 11.05
N GLU A 763 -18.37 25.18 11.84
CA GLU A 763 -16.97 25.60 12.05
C GLU A 763 -16.10 25.68 10.77
N LYS A 764 -16.48 25.02 9.67
CA LYS A 764 -15.77 25.06 8.38
C LYS A 764 -15.94 26.41 7.66
N PHE A 765 -16.87 27.24 8.11
CA PHE A 765 -17.13 28.56 7.56
C PHE A 765 -16.56 29.68 8.45
N ASP A 766 -15.97 29.31 9.60
CA ASP A 766 -15.33 30.27 10.51
C ASP A 766 -13.99 30.75 9.94
N ILE A 767 -14.00 31.89 9.26
CA ILE A 767 -12.81 32.51 8.64
C ILE A 767 -11.80 33.06 9.66
N SER A 768 -12.09 33.01 10.97
CA SER A 768 -11.19 33.48 12.01
C SER A 768 -9.98 32.57 12.24
N LYS A 769 -10.02 31.31 11.78
CA LYS A 769 -8.94 30.32 11.91
C LYS A 769 -7.92 30.43 10.75
N PRO A 770 -6.65 30.84 10.99
CA PRO A 770 -5.67 31.09 9.92
C PRO A 770 -5.32 29.87 9.06
N GLU A 771 -5.25 28.68 9.66
CA GLU A 771 -4.85 27.42 8.99
C GLU A 771 -5.90 26.91 8.00
N SER A 772 -7.16 27.33 8.17
CA SER A 772 -8.29 26.93 7.33
C SER A 772 -8.71 28.03 6.35
N ARG A 773 -8.10 29.22 6.41
CA ARG A 773 -8.56 30.44 5.73
C ARG A 773 -8.89 30.26 4.24
N ARG A 774 -8.02 29.60 3.46
CA ARG A 774 -8.26 29.38 2.02
C ARG A 774 -9.40 28.38 1.75
N HIS A 775 -9.52 27.34 2.57
CA HIS A 775 -10.64 26.41 2.49
C HIS A 775 -11.94 27.14 2.86
N ASN A 776 -11.90 27.93 3.94
CA ASN A 776 -13.02 28.67 4.47
C ASN A 776 -13.47 29.79 3.51
N GLU A 777 -12.55 30.41 2.75
CA GLU A 777 -12.89 31.36 1.67
C GLU A 777 -13.72 30.70 0.55
N LYS A 778 -13.36 29.47 0.14
CA LYS A 778 -14.18 28.74 -0.84
C LYS A 778 -15.53 28.33 -0.27
N MET A 779 -15.55 27.89 0.99
CA MET A 779 -16.79 27.54 1.68
C MET A 779 -17.69 28.79 1.83
N ALA A 780 -17.14 29.94 2.20
CA ALA A 780 -17.84 31.21 2.22
C ALA A 780 -18.43 31.57 0.85
N LYS A 781 -17.68 31.39 -0.24
CA LYS A 781 -18.20 31.58 -1.60
C LYS A 781 -19.37 30.63 -1.92
N HIS A 782 -19.32 29.39 -1.46
CA HIS A 782 -20.46 28.47 -1.62
C HIS A 782 -21.69 28.91 -0.81
N TYR A 783 -21.47 29.45 0.40
CA TYR A 783 -22.55 30.02 1.20
C TYR A 783 -23.19 31.24 0.51
N GLU A 784 -22.39 32.17 -0.01
CA GLU A 784 -22.88 33.30 -0.81
C GLU A 784 -23.67 32.82 -2.04
N THR A 785 -23.13 31.81 -2.75
CA THR A 785 -23.81 31.19 -3.89
C THR A 785 -25.16 30.60 -3.50
N LEU A 786 -25.27 29.97 -2.32
CA LEU A 786 -26.53 29.45 -1.81
C LEU A 786 -27.54 30.56 -1.52
N LEU A 787 -27.11 31.68 -0.94
CA LEU A 787 -27.98 32.83 -0.68
C LEU A 787 -28.53 33.45 -1.98
N GLU A 788 -27.68 33.57 -3.01
CA GLU A 788 -28.11 34.02 -4.34
C GLU A 788 -29.20 33.09 -4.91
N ILE A 789 -28.98 31.77 -4.85
CA ILE A 789 -29.96 30.77 -5.31
C ILE A 789 -31.29 30.92 -4.55
N ILE A 790 -31.23 31.14 -3.23
CA ILE A 790 -32.43 31.33 -2.40
C ILE A 790 -33.25 32.54 -2.87
N GLU A 791 -32.62 33.65 -3.22
CA GLU A 791 -33.32 34.83 -3.75
C GLU A 791 -33.88 34.59 -5.16
N ASP A 792 -33.12 33.92 -6.03
CA ASP A 792 -33.57 33.55 -7.38
C ASP A 792 -34.83 32.67 -7.32
N ILE A 793 -34.85 31.64 -6.47
CA ILE A 793 -36.02 30.76 -6.29
C ILE A 793 -37.22 31.49 -5.69
N LYS A 794 -37.00 32.49 -4.81
CA LYS A 794 -38.09 33.30 -4.24
C LYS A 794 -38.73 34.23 -5.28
N SER A 795 -37.88 34.80 -6.14
CA SER A 795 -38.29 35.80 -7.14
C SER A 795 -38.96 35.17 -8.36
N ALA A 796 -38.69 33.89 -8.66
CA ALA A 796 -39.42 33.07 -9.62
C ALA A 796 -40.73 32.50 -9.06
#